data_AF-A0A1U7GMQ4-F1
#
_entry.id   AF-A0A1U7GMQ4-F1
#
_cell.length_a   1.000
_cell.length_b   1.000
_cell.length_c   1.000
_cell.angle_alpha   90.00
_cell.angle_beta   90.00
_cell.angle_gamma   90.00
#
_symmetry.space_group_name_H-M   'P 1'
#
loop_
_entity.id
_entity.type
_entity.pdbx_description
1 polymer ?
#
loop_
_entity_poly.entity_id
_entity_poly.type
_entity_poly.pdbx_seq_one_letter_code
_entity_poly.pdbx_strand_id
1 'polypeptide(L)'
;MAVSLAFDYSLDSSGFFTAGRRALLESTLNAITARLGDTLAAVPTASYTLATDQGNRTVVTSSPADVVKVYVYGQSLNDGSIAQGGAYYSTGPGGTMRGQGANDYAPDLAYLKFDVDGSTSWFFGSTTAGLTGSQVDFVTVARHEFLHSLGFLSSQPTFVRNVQGSSFVGASAVAANGGAAVPMSGSHVAASVPSIMNAVTQAGERRDLGDLEWAMLKDLGWSVAAPAAAFERGFELFTGGEGDGTARVKVIPSRGVYLMPLDVLGGDTLRLRTLDGSSVLERGVDSYLKVFDASGALVFSNNDTSTTAGKEDVTYTFPAGGRYWVGAGTYAQRDFTFTTPSPAAAGSTAYYLEATLTGRSPDEPGDIASATQAVAFSGGAFGTTTTLAGPSADVYRIDAIAGATYIATTSPPGEGGLSGPAVAAVYDASGRKVAGPTASPYGSLTWVATATAPYYVRISRVVAADVISTVESAPDPGFSSSSPNGEATISGGRSVGSDYALAITRRIPAPPPSVEPLYVDYGAYGLWRWTEAGGWSQINAADPQDLAVAADGSLFIDYGPYGLWRWSESAGIRQVNAADAQAMTPGADGSLFLDYGPYGLWRWTAAAGLARINESDPQGFAAGPSGELYVDYGPYGLWSWTASSGLRRINASDPEGMAAGPGGTLFVDYGPYGLWTWTTAGGWSRIHAADPQGLAAGPGGDLYIDFGASGLWAWSAAGGFRLLNPADPQGLAVAADGWLFVDYGPYGAWRWADFAGFRQINPGDPQKLAARPALAGS
;
A
#
# COMPACT_ATOMS: atom_id res chain seq x y z
N MET A 1 -50.03 -9.26 -18.94
CA MET A 1 -49.86 -9.82 -17.58
C MET A 1 -48.84 -10.94 -17.71
N ALA A 2 -47.92 -11.11 -16.76
CA ALA A 2 -46.87 -12.10 -16.90
C ALA A 2 -47.33 -13.47 -16.37
N VAL A 3 -46.89 -14.54 -17.02
CA VAL A 3 -47.06 -15.91 -16.54
C VAL A 3 -46.37 -16.07 -15.18
N SER A 4 -47.04 -16.73 -14.25
CA SER A 4 -46.52 -16.98 -12.90
C SER A 4 -46.34 -18.48 -12.62
N LEU A 5 -45.48 -18.80 -11.66
CA LEU A 5 -45.15 -20.18 -11.31
C LEU A 5 -45.66 -20.53 -9.91
N ALA A 6 -46.25 -21.73 -9.79
CA ALA A 6 -46.59 -22.34 -8.51
C ALA A 6 -45.75 -23.60 -8.30
N PHE A 7 -44.78 -23.52 -7.39
CA PHE A 7 -43.84 -24.61 -7.12
C PHE A 7 -44.41 -25.61 -6.12
N ASP A 8 -44.21 -26.90 -6.40
CA ASP A 8 -44.64 -28.02 -5.56
C ASP A 8 -43.47 -28.99 -5.36
N TYR A 9 -42.91 -28.98 -4.14
CA TYR A 9 -41.78 -29.85 -3.75
C TYR A 9 -42.25 -31.11 -3.02
N SER A 10 -43.55 -31.45 -3.04
CA SER A 10 -44.09 -32.60 -2.30
C SER A 10 -43.52 -33.94 -2.74
N LEU A 11 -42.92 -34.00 -3.93
CA LEU A 11 -42.27 -35.20 -4.47
C LEU A 11 -40.78 -35.30 -4.12
N ASP A 12 -40.18 -34.28 -3.48
CA ASP A 12 -38.76 -34.29 -3.11
C ASP A 12 -38.48 -35.12 -1.84
N SER A 13 -38.62 -36.44 -1.95
CA SER A 13 -38.33 -37.34 -0.83
C SER A 13 -36.84 -37.41 -0.47
N SER A 14 -35.96 -36.98 -1.37
CA SER A 14 -34.50 -36.98 -1.18
C SER A 14 -34.01 -35.85 -0.27
N GLY A 15 -34.83 -34.80 -0.09
CA GLY A 15 -34.41 -33.58 0.61
C GLY A 15 -33.40 -32.74 -0.15
N PHE A 16 -33.25 -32.94 -1.47
CA PHE A 16 -32.36 -32.16 -2.32
C PHE A 16 -32.70 -30.67 -2.29
N PHE A 17 -33.97 -30.30 -2.19
CA PHE A 17 -34.43 -28.92 -2.13
C PHE A 17 -34.54 -28.40 -0.70
N THR A 18 -33.42 -27.93 -0.16
CA THR A 18 -33.37 -27.09 1.04
C THR A 18 -33.99 -25.72 0.79
N ALA A 19 -34.30 -24.96 1.85
CA ALA A 19 -34.89 -23.62 1.73
C ALA A 19 -34.09 -22.68 0.81
N GLY A 20 -32.76 -22.69 0.91
CA GLY A 20 -31.88 -21.88 0.04
C GLY A 20 -31.91 -22.31 -1.43
N ARG A 21 -31.96 -23.62 -1.70
CA ARG A 21 -32.04 -24.16 -3.07
C ARG A 21 -33.40 -23.89 -3.71
N ARG A 22 -34.49 -23.93 -2.93
CA ARG A 22 -35.83 -23.52 -3.37
C ARG A 22 -35.85 -22.06 -3.78
N ALA A 23 -35.35 -21.16 -2.93
CA ALA A 23 -35.26 -19.74 -3.24
C ALA A 23 -34.42 -19.46 -4.50
N LEU A 24 -33.30 -20.18 -4.68
CA LEU A 24 -32.46 -20.07 -5.86
C LEU A 24 -33.19 -20.54 -7.14
N LEU A 25 -33.87 -21.68 -7.11
CA LEU A 25 -34.64 -22.17 -8.25
C LEU A 25 -35.81 -21.24 -8.58
N GLU A 26 -36.59 -20.86 -7.57
CA GLU A 26 -37.78 -20.01 -7.72
C GLU A 26 -37.41 -18.67 -8.31
N SER A 27 -36.38 -18.01 -7.79
CA SER A 27 -35.89 -16.74 -8.38
C SER A 27 -35.42 -16.92 -9.83
N THR A 28 -34.71 -18.02 -10.11
CA THR A 28 -34.20 -18.31 -11.46
C THR A 28 -35.32 -18.48 -12.48
N LEU A 29 -36.34 -19.29 -12.19
CA LEU A 29 -37.40 -19.56 -13.16
C LEU A 29 -38.44 -18.44 -13.21
N ASN A 30 -38.73 -17.77 -12.09
CA ASN A 30 -39.59 -16.58 -12.10
C ASN A 30 -38.99 -15.45 -12.96
N ALA A 31 -37.66 -15.34 -13.04
CA ALA A 31 -37.00 -14.41 -13.96
C ALA A 31 -37.28 -14.74 -15.44
N ILE A 32 -37.43 -16.02 -15.76
CA ILE A 32 -37.81 -16.46 -17.12
C ILE A 32 -39.28 -16.10 -17.39
N THR A 33 -40.20 -16.49 -16.50
CA THR A 33 -41.64 -16.28 -16.74
C THR A 33 -42.08 -14.83 -16.63
N ALA A 34 -41.32 -13.99 -15.91
CA ALA A 34 -41.52 -12.54 -15.91
C ALA A 34 -41.44 -11.93 -17.32
N ARG A 35 -40.77 -12.61 -18.26
CA ARG A 35 -40.68 -12.19 -19.67
C ARG A 35 -41.73 -12.85 -20.58
N LEU A 36 -42.57 -13.75 -20.07
CA LEU A 36 -43.63 -14.40 -20.83
C LEU A 36 -44.94 -13.63 -20.57
N GLY A 37 -45.39 -12.89 -21.58
CA GLY A 37 -46.53 -11.97 -21.53
C GLY A 37 -47.89 -12.59 -21.89
N ASP A 38 -47.92 -13.90 -22.10
CA ASP A 38 -49.12 -14.67 -22.46
C ASP A 38 -50.14 -14.68 -21.31
N THR A 39 -51.42 -14.84 -21.67
CA THR A 39 -52.46 -15.23 -20.72
C THR A 39 -52.84 -16.68 -20.93
N LEU A 40 -52.93 -17.44 -19.84
CA LEU A 40 -53.20 -18.87 -19.88
C LEU A 40 -54.60 -19.15 -19.32
N ALA A 41 -55.41 -19.93 -20.04
CA ALA A 41 -56.66 -20.44 -19.49
C ALA A 41 -56.39 -21.34 -18.27
N ALA A 42 -57.28 -21.42 -17.29
CA ALA A 42 -57.09 -22.31 -16.13
C ALA A 42 -57.08 -23.79 -16.52
N VAL A 43 -56.33 -24.62 -15.78
CA VAL A 43 -56.35 -26.09 -15.90
C VAL A 43 -57.34 -26.65 -14.88
N PRO A 44 -58.42 -27.32 -15.30
CA PRO A 44 -59.30 -28.05 -14.40
C PRO A 44 -58.55 -29.15 -13.64
N THR A 45 -59.14 -29.65 -12.56
CA THR A 45 -58.53 -30.76 -11.80
C THR A 45 -58.34 -31.99 -12.67
N ALA A 46 -57.09 -32.44 -12.81
CA ALA A 46 -56.69 -33.60 -13.60
C ALA A 46 -55.62 -34.43 -12.88
N SER A 47 -55.42 -35.67 -13.35
CA SER A 47 -54.45 -36.62 -12.80
C SER A 47 -53.23 -36.74 -13.73
N TYR A 48 -52.03 -36.58 -13.18
CA TYR A 48 -50.76 -36.69 -13.90
C TYR A 48 -49.84 -37.69 -13.21
N THR A 49 -49.16 -38.55 -13.97
CA THR A 49 -48.30 -39.60 -13.41
C THR A 49 -46.83 -39.27 -13.62
N LEU A 50 -46.15 -38.82 -12.57
CA LEU A 50 -44.74 -38.44 -12.55
C LEU A 50 -43.88 -39.62 -12.08
N ALA A 51 -42.77 -39.89 -12.78
CA ALA A 51 -41.82 -40.92 -12.37
C ALA A 51 -40.93 -40.42 -11.22
N THR A 52 -40.80 -41.20 -10.15
CA THR A 52 -39.87 -40.93 -9.04
C THR A 52 -39.07 -42.19 -8.68
N ASP A 53 -38.05 -42.07 -7.83
CA ASP A 53 -37.25 -43.22 -7.35
C ASP A 53 -38.07 -44.25 -6.56
N GLN A 54 -39.24 -43.84 -6.07
CA GLN A 54 -40.17 -44.71 -5.35
C GLN A 54 -41.23 -45.32 -6.28
N GLY A 55 -41.03 -45.23 -7.60
CA GLY A 55 -41.98 -45.60 -8.63
C GLY A 55 -42.89 -44.45 -9.07
N ASN A 56 -43.80 -44.74 -10.00
CA ASN A 56 -44.71 -43.73 -10.55
C ASN A 56 -45.64 -43.17 -9.47
N ARG A 57 -45.69 -41.85 -9.34
CA ARG A 57 -46.57 -41.10 -8.43
C ARG A 57 -47.61 -40.33 -9.24
N THR A 58 -48.89 -40.63 -9.00
CA THR A 58 -49.99 -39.86 -9.58
C THR A 58 -50.33 -38.69 -8.67
N VAL A 59 -50.27 -37.47 -9.23
CA VAL A 59 -50.69 -36.23 -8.59
C VAL A 59 -52.04 -35.80 -9.17
N VAL A 60 -52.96 -35.39 -8.30
CA VAL A 60 -54.27 -34.84 -8.70
C VAL A 60 -54.25 -33.35 -8.40
N THR A 61 -54.31 -32.51 -9.42
CA THR A 61 -54.11 -31.07 -9.25
C THR A 61 -54.80 -30.25 -10.31
N SER A 62 -54.98 -28.96 -10.01
CA SER A 62 -55.50 -27.93 -10.91
C SER A 62 -54.53 -26.74 -10.92
N SER A 63 -54.63 -25.89 -11.94
CA SER A 63 -53.87 -24.64 -12.01
C SER A 63 -54.79 -23.47 -12.34
N PRO A 64 -54.71 -22.35 -11.62
CA PRO A 64 -55.42 -21.14 -12.01
C PRO A 64 -55.03 -20.63 -13.40
N ALA A 65 -55.81 -19.66 -13.90
CA ALA A 65 -55.41 -18.89 -15.08
C ALA A 65 -54.05 -18.21 -14.82
N ASP A 66 -53.25 -18.06 -15.88
CA ASP A 66 -51.91 -17.42 -15.87
C ASP A 66 -50.86 -18.08 -14.95
N VAL A 67 -51.15 -19.28 -14.42
CA VAL A 67 -50.25 -20.05 -13.56
C VAL A 67 -49.82 -21.35 -14.25
N VAL A 68 -48.51 -21.62 -14.22
CA VAL A 68 -47.92 -22.94 -14.51
C VAL A 68 -47.51 -23.58 -13.19
N LYS A 69 -48.07 -24.76 -12.91
CA LYS A 69 -47.67 -25.54 -11.74
C LYS A 69 -46.41 -26.36 -12.06
N VAL A 70 -45.39 -26.26 -11.21
CA VAL A 70 -44.08 -26.90 -11.41
C VAL A 70 -43.79 -27.86 -10.27
N TYR A 71 -43.72 -29.15 -10.57
CA TYR A 71 -43.29 -30.17 -9.62
C TYR A 71 -41.77 -30.32 -9.66
N VAL A 72 -41.11 -30.19 -8.51
CA VAL A 72 -39.64 -30.20 -8.46
C VAL A 72 -39.16 -31.18 -7.40
N TYR A 73 -38.23 -32.06 -7.76
CA TYR A 73 -37.71 -33.08 -6.84
C TYR A 73 -36.31 -33.57 -7.21
N GLY A 74 -35.56 -34.03 -6.21
CA GLY A 74 -34.33 -34.78 -6.43
C GLY A 74 -34.63 -36.26 -6.72
N GLN A 75 -33.93 -36.83 -7.70
CA GLN A 75 -34.05 -38.23 -8.09
C GLN A 75 -32.69 -38.76 -8.60
N SER A 76 -32.29 -39.99 -8.27
CA SER A 76 -31.11 -40.62 -8.88
C SER A 76 -31.34 -40.89 -10.37
N LEU A 77 -30.50 -40.34 -11.25
CA LEU A 77 -30.64 -40.44 -12.70
C LEU A 77 -29.57 -41.36 -13.31
N ASN A 78 -29.97 -42.58 -13.68
CA ASN A 78 -29.03 -43.63 -14.10
C ASN A 78 -28.80 -43.71 -15.63
N ASP A 79 -29.35 -42.76 -16.40
CA ASP A 79 -29.25 -42.71 -17.87
C ASP A 79 -28.13 -41.77 -18.36
N GLY A 80 -27.32 -41.25 -17.43
CA GLY A 80 -26.25 -40.30 -17.71
C GLY A 80 -26.72 -38.84 -17.81
N SER A 81 -28.01 -38.58 -17.60
CA SER A 81 -28.52 -37.21 -17.41
C SER A 81 -28.26 -36.73 -15.99
N ILE A 82 -28.01 -35.44 -15.85
CA ILE A 82 -27.82 -34.78 -14.54
C ILE A 82 -29.09 -34.06 -14.08
N ALA A 83 -30.02 -33.82 -15.00
CA ALA A 83 -31.35 -33.31 -14.73
C ALA A 83 -32.28 -33.68 -15.89
N GLN A 84 -33.59 -33.55 -15.67
CA GLN A 84 -34.59 -33.70 -16.72
C GLN A 84 -35.80 -32.80 -16.43
N GLY A 85 -36.18 -32.01 -17.43
CA GLY A 85 -37.39 -31.22 -17.47
C GLY A 85 -38.41 -31.75 -18.47
N GLY A 86 -39.68 -31.55 -18.17
CA GLY A 86 -40.75 -31.91 -19.07
C GLY A 86 -42.09 -31.35 -18.64
N ALA A 87 -43.11 -31.60 -19.46
CA ALA A 87 -44.44 -31.08 -19.20
C ALA A 87 -45.54 -32.00 -19.73
N TYR A 88 -46.70 -31.89 -19.09
CA TYR A 88 -47.97 -32.38 -19.59
C TYR A 88 -48.74 -31.22 -20.20
N TYR A 89 -49.50 -31.52 -21.23
CA TYR A 89 -50.31 -30.56 -21.95
C TYR A 89 -51.56 -31.26 -22.47
N SER A 90 -52.61 -30.49 -22.67
CA SER A 90 -53.86 -30.93 -23.28
C SER A 90 -54.17 -30.08 -24.50
N THR A 91 -54.71 -30.73 -25.53
CA THR A 91 -55.12 -30.07 -26.77
C THR A 91 -56.64 -29.96 -26.80
N GLY A 92 -57.14 -28.73 -26.96
CA GLY A 92 -58.55 -28.46 -27.23
C GLY A 92 -58.96 -28.78 -28.69
N PRO A 93 -60.24 -28.54 -29.04
CA PRO A 93 -60.73 -28.73 -30.40
C PRO A 93 -59.88 -27.95 -31.42
N GLY A 94 -59.38 -28.63 -32.45
CA GLY A 94 -58.52 -28.02 -33.48
C GLY A 94 -57.04 -27.87 -33.10
N GLY A 95 -56.58 -28.48 -32.00
CA GLY A 95 -55.16 -28.49 -31.61
C GLY A 95 -54.71 -27.28 -30.80
N THR A 96 -55.65 -26.43 -30.37
CA THR A 96 -55.38 -25.25 -29.54
C THR A 96 -54.94 -25.66 -28.14
N MET A 97 -53.83 -25.12 -27.63
CA MET A 97 -53.44 -25.26 -26.22
C MET A 97 -54.02 -24.11 -25.39
N ARG A 98 -53.78 -24.12 -24.07
CA ARG A 98 -54.30 -23.11 -23.12
C ARG A 98 -53.70 -21.71 -23.26
N GLY A 99 -52.85 -21.45 -24.26
CA GLY A 99 -52.29 -20.13 -24.60
C GLY A 99 -53.27 -19.25 -25.40
N GLN A 100 -52.84 -18.03 -25.78
CA GLN A 100 -53.72 -17.01 -26.38
C GLN A 100 -54.02 -17.21 -27.87
N GLY A 101 -53.21 -18.00 -28.57
CA GLY A 101 -53.23 -18.21 -30.01
C GLY A 101 -53.46 -19.67 -30.42
N ALA A 102 -53.94 -19.85 -31.66
CA ALA A 102 -54.28 -21.17 -32.23
C ALA A 102 -53.07 -22.14 -32.34
N ASN A 103 -51.87 -21.65 -32.08
CA ASN A 103 -50.60 -22.28 -32.34
C ASN A 103 -49.60 -22.08 -31.18
N ASP A 104 -50.06 -21.61 -30.03
CA ASP A 104 -49.23 -21.31 -28.87
C ASP A 104 -48.95 -22.58 -28.08
N TYR A 105 -47.73 -22.69 -27.56
CA TYR A 105 -47.40 -23.68 -26.57
C TYR A 105 -47.71 -23.17 -25.16
N ALA A 106 -48.43 -23.96 -24.36
CA ALA A 106 -48.58 -23.70 -22.94
C ALA A 106 -48.80 -25.03 -22.18
N PRO A 107 -47.99 -25.35 -21.16
CA PRO A 107 -48.13 -26.59 -20.41
C PRO A 107 -49.28 -26.51 -19.39
N ASP A 108 -49.93 -27.65 -19.17
CA ASP A 108 -50.87 -27.81 -18.06
C ASP A 108 -50.11 -27.95 -16.74
N LEU A 109 -49.00 -28.69 -16.78
CA LEU A 109 -48.15 -29.00 -15.64
C LEU A 109 -46.71 -29.19 -16.13
N ALA A 110 -45.75 -28.60 -15.42
CA ALA A 110 -44.33 -28.80 -15.65
C ALA A 110 -43.72 -29.65 -14.52
N TYR A 111 -42.61 -30.33 -14.82
CA TYR A 111 -41.80 -30.99 -13.81
C TYR A 111 -40.31 -30.83 -14.11
N LEU A 112 -39.52 -30.78 -13.05
CA LEU A 112 -38.06 -30.73 -13.09
C LEU A 112 -37.51 -31.71 -12.07
N LYS A 113 -36.63 -32.60 -12.50
CA LYS A 113 -35.91 -33.50 -11.59
C LYS A 113 -34.40 -33.35 -11.76
N PHE A 114 -33.69 -33.43 -10.65
CA PHE A 114 -32.25 -33.20 -10.57
C PHE A 114 -31.56 -34.40 -9.93
N ASP A 115 -30.40 -34.76 -10.46
CA ASP A 115 -29.62 -35.89 -9.98
C ASP A 115 -29.16 -35.71 -8.51
N VAL A 116 -29.36 -36.78 -7.74
CA VAL A 116 -28.98 -36.88 -6.32
C VAL A 116 -28.13 -38.11 -6.00
N ASP A 117 -27.67 -38.86 -7.01
CA ASP A 117 -26.89 -40.09 -6.79
C ASP A 117 -25.45 -39.81 -6.28
N GLY A 118 -25.04 -38.54 -6.27
CA GLY A 118 -23.73 -38.07 -5.81
C GLY A 118 -22.66 -37.98 -6.90
N SER A 119 -22.98 -38.33 -8.14
CA SER A 119 -22.10 -38.21 -9.31
C SER A 119 -22.00 -36.76 -9.80
N THR A 120 -23.04 -35.96 -9.62
CA THR A 120 -23.05 -34.55 -10.03
C THR A 120 -22.50 -33.63 -8.93
N SER A 121 -21.38 -32.96 -9.22
CA SER A 121 -20.79 -31.94 -8.33
C SER A 121 -21.51 -30.60 -8.48
N TRP A 122 -22.67 -30.45 -7.84
CA TRP A 122 -23.49 -29.24 -7.94
C TRP A 122 -22.87 -28.01 -7.27
N PHE A 123 -22.92 -26.87 -7.95
CA PHE A 123 -22.71 -25.54 -7.38
C PHE A 123 -24.05 -24.81 -7.19
N PHE A 124 -24.29 -24.31 -5.98
CA PHE A 124 -25.50 -23.57 -5.61
C PHE A 124 -25.12 -22.14 -5.17
N GLY A 125 -25.11 -21.20 -6.10
CA GLY A 125 -24.85 -19.79 -5.82
C GLY A 125 -25.81 -18.88 -6.56
N SER A 126 -26.21 -17.77 -5.93
CA SER A 126 -26.94 -16.69 -6.63
C SER A 126 -26.02 -15.94 -7.61
N THR A 127 -24.72 -15.95 -7.38
CA THR A 127 -23.66 -15.46 -8.29
C THR A 127 -22.69 -16.58 -8.65
N THR A 128 -21.75 -16.32 -9.56
CA THR A 128 -20.65 -17.25 -9.92
C THR A 128 -19.46 -17.20 -8.96
N ALA A 129 -19.53 -16.40 -7.89
CA ALA A 129 -18.46 -16.33 -6.90
C ALA A 129 -18.29 -17.69 -6.21
N GLY A 130 -17.11 -18.29 -6.38
CA GLY A 130 -16.79 -19.62 -5.83
C GLY A 130 -17.17 -20.79 -6.74
N LEU A 131 -17.70 -20.56 -7.94
CA LEU A 131 -17.88 -21.62 -8.95
C LEU A 131 -16.51 -22.06 -9.48
N THR A 132 -16.22 -23.37 -9.44
CA THR A 132 -14.95 -23.92 -9.93
C THR A 132 -15.14 -24.77 -11.19
N GLY A 133 -14.06 -24.97 -11.95
CA GLY A 133 -14.06 -25.78 -13.18
C GLY A 133 -14.50 -27.25 -13.01
N SER A 134 -14.60 -27.76 -11.79
CA SER A 134 -15.06 -29.13 -11.49
C SER A 134 -16.53 -29.22 -11.11
N GLN A 135 -17.23 -28.08 -10.98
CA GLN A 135 -18.62 -28.05 -10.54
C GLN A 135 -19.58 -27.73 -11.67
N VAL A 136 -20.78 -28.31 -11.61
CA VAL A 136 -21.90 -27.99 -12.50
C VAL A 136 -22.76 -26.91 -11.87
N ASP A 137 -22.98 -25.81 -12.57
CA ASP A 137 -23.83 -24.72 -12.09
C ASP A 137 -25.32 -25.09 -12.11
N PHE A 138 -25.94 -25.18 -10.94
CA PHE A 138 -27.34 -25.55 -10.78
C PHE A 138 -28.29 -24.60 -11.53
N VAL A 139 -28.00 -23.30 -11.52
CA VAL A 139 -28.83 -22.27 -12.16
C VAL A 139 -28.89 -22.49 -13.68
N THR A 140 -27.76 -22.79 -14.31
CA THR A 140 -27.67 -23.09 -15.75
C THR A 140 -28.52 -24.30 -16.12
N VAL A 141 -28.39 -25.40 -15.37
CA VAL A 141 -29.16 -26.62 -15.63
C VAL A 141 -30.66 -26.39 -15.39
N ALA A 142 -31.04 -25.70 -14.32
CA ALA A 142 -32.44 -25.39 -14.04
C ALA A 142 -33.10 -24.58 -15.16
N ARG A 143 -32.39 -23.61 -15.74
CA ARG A 143 -32.85 -22.83 -16.90
C ARG A 143 -33.04 -23.71 -18.13
N HIS A 144 -32.06 -24.57 -18.41
CA HIS A 144 -32.11 -25.54 -19.50
C HIS A 144 -33.33 -26.45 -19.40
N GLU A 145 -33.50 -27.13 -18.28
CA GLU A 145 -34.61 -28.08 -18.09
C GLU A 145 -35.98 -27.38 -18.10
N PHE A 146 -36.04 -26.13 -17.64
CA PHE A 146 -37.27 -25.37 -17.70
C PHE A 146 -37.65 -24.99 -19.14
N LEU A 147 -36.68 -24.76 -20.05
CA LEU A 147 -36.98 -24.56 -21.46
C LEU A 147 -37.59 -25.81 -22.12
N HIS A 148 -37.17 -27.02 -21.72
CA HIS A 148 -37.88 -28.24 -22.12
C HIS A 148 -39.35 -28.21 -21.68
N SER A 149 -39.62 -27.79 -20.43
CA SER A 149 -40.98 -27.59 -19.92
C SER A 149 -41.77 -26.50 -20.67
N LEU A 150 -41.09 -25.55 -21.31
CA LEU A 150 -41.66 -24.46 -22.12
C LEU A 150 -41.79 -24.81 -23.61
N GLY A 151 -41.54 -26.07 -24.00
CA GLY A 151 -41.91 -26.59 -25.32
C GLY A 151 -40.74 -27.07 -26.18
N PHE A 152 -39.50 -27.03 -25.68
CA PHE A 152 -38.35 -27.60 -26.39
C PHE A 152 -38.34 -29.12 -26.33
N LEU A 153 -39.33 -29.78 -26.92
CA LEU A 153 -39.53 -31.21 -26.81
C LEU A 153 -39.95 -31.75 -28.17
N SER A 154 -39.28 -32.78 -28.66
CA SER A 154 -39.60 -33.46 -29.92
C SER A 154 -40.98 -34.12 -29.92
N SER A 155 -41.61 -34.28 -28.75
CA SER A 155 -42.99 -34.74 -28.60
C SER A 155 -44.03 -33.62 -28.77
N GLN A 156 -43.60 -32.36 -28.94
CA GLN A 156 -44.49 -31.20 -28.97
C GLN A 156 -44.76 -30.73 -30.40
N PRO A 157 -46.02 -30.69 -30.85
CA PRO A 157 -46.37 -30.28 -32.21
C PRO A 157 -45.87 -28.87 -32.60
N THR A 158 -45.84 -27.93 -31.66
CA THR A 158 -45.37 -26.54 -31.87
C THR A 158 -43.86 -26.44 -32.07
N PHE A 159 -43.10 -27.37 -31.49
CA PHE A 159 -41.67 -27.50 -31.74
C PHE A 159 -41.41 -28.20 -33.06
N VAL A 160 -42.03 -29.38 -33.27
CA VAL A 160 -41.80 -30.21 -34.45
C VAL A 160 -42.17 -29.50 -35.75
N ARG A 161 -43.22 -28.67 -35.79
CA ARG A 161 -43.59 -27.89 -36.99
C ARG A 161 -42.48 -26.95 -37.46
N ASN A 162 -41.64 -26.48 -36.53
CA ASN A 162 -40.54 -25.57 -36.80
C ASN A 162 -39.22 -26.33 -37.04
N VAL A 163 -39.23 -27.67 -37.02
CA VAL A 163 -38.07 -28.49 -37.33
C VAL A 163 -38.21 -29.07 -38.74
N GLN A 164 -37.27 -28.74 -39.63
CA GLN A 164 -37.16 -29.30 -40.97
C GLN A 164 -35.80 -30.00 -41.10
N GLY A 165 -35.82 -31.32 -41.27
CA GLY A 165 -34.59 -32.12 -41.21
C GLY A 165 -33.93 -32.01 -39.82
N SER A 166 -32.65 -31.64 -39.78
CA SER A 166 -31.88 -31.42 -38.55
C SER A 166 -31.74 -29.92 -38.21
N SER A 167 -32.72 -29.09 -38.55
CA SER A 167 -32.65 -27.65 -38.31
C SER A 167 -33.98 -27.06 -37.88
N PHE A 168 -33.93 -26.13 -36.93
CA PHE A 168 -35.06 -25.31 -36.52
C PHE A 168 -35.12 -24.07 -37.42
N VAL A 169 -36.28 -23.85 -38.05
CA VAL A 169 -36.51 -22.87 -39.12
C VAL A 169 -37.53 -21.79 -38.73
N GLY A 170 -37.80 -21.63 -37.43
CA GLY A 170 -38.65 -20.55 -36.94
C GLY A 170 -38.09 -19.18 -37.33
N ALA A 171 -38.96 -18.26 -37.76
CA ALA A 171 -38.55 -17.00 -38.36
C ALA A 171 -37.77 -16.10 -37.38
N SER A 172 -38.17 -16.10 -36.11
CA SER A 172 -37.49 -15.32 -35.08
C SER A 172 -36.11 -15.90 -34.78
N ALA A 173 -36.03 -17.23 -34.61
CA ALA A 173 -34.78 -17.94 -34.33
C ALA A 173 -33.77 -17.82 -35.48
N VAL A 174 -34.23 -17.89 -36.73
CA VAL A 174 -33.41 -17.64 -37.92
C VAL A 174 -32.84 -16.22 -37.90
N ALA A 175 -33.64 -15.22 -37.57
CA ALA A 175 -33.18 -13.83 -37.47
C ALA A 175 -32.13 -13.65 -36.35
N ALA A 176 -32.36 -14.26 -35.19
CA ALA A 176 -31.42 -14.24 -34.06
C ALA A 176 -30.10 -14.97 -34.38
N ASN A 177 -30.15 -15.98 -35.26
CA ASN A 177 -28.99 -16.74 -35.72
C ASN A 177 -28.39 -16.19 -37.03
N GLY A 178 -28.37 -14.87 -37.19
CA GLY A 178 -27.71 -14.19 -38.32
C GLY A 178 -28.34 -14.49 -39.70
N GLY A 179 -29.62 -14.85 -39.73
CA GLY A 179 -30.35 -15.20 -40.96
C GLY A 179 -30.22 -16.67 -41.38
N ALA A 180 -29.58 -17.52 -40.57
CA ALA A 180 -29.41 -18.94 -40.85
C ALA A 180 -30.33 -19.83 -39.97
N ALA A 181 -30.78 -20.96 -40.52
CA ALA A 181 -31.49 -21.98 -39.75
C ALA A 181 -30.61 -22.52 -38.61
N VAL A 182 -31.22 -22.84 -37.48
CA VAL A 182 -30.51 -23.25 -36.26
C VAL A 182 -30.31 -24.77 -36.30
N PRO A 183 -29.06 -25.29 -36.35
CA PRO A 183 -28.83 -26.73 -36.36
C PRO A 183 -29.27 -27.38 -35.03
N MET A 184 -29.95 -28.52 -35.11
CA MET A 184 -30.53 -29.23 -33.96
C MET A 184 -30.01 -30.66 -33.84
N SER A 185 -29.98 -31.17 -32.62
CA SER A 185 -29.73 -32.57 -32.27
C SER A 185 -30.86 -33.06 -31.36
N GLY A 186 -31.93 -33.59 -31.97
CA GLY A 186 -33.16 -33.93 -31.26
C GLY A 186 -33.86 -32.66 -30.73
N SER A 187 -34.13 -32.61 -29.43
CA SER A 187 -34.71 -31.44 -28.76
C SER A 187 -33.67 -30.38 -28.34
N HIS A 188 -32.39 -30.58 -28.66
CA HIS A 188 -31.29 -29.70 -28.28
C HIS A 188 -30.77 -28.90 -29.48
N VAL A 189 -30.22 -27.71 -29.22
CA VAL A 189 -29.41 -26.99 -30.21
C VAL A 189 -28.08 -27.70 -30.38
N ALA A 190 -27.66 -27.93 -31.63
CA ALA A 190 -26.41 -28.61 -31.92
C ALA A 190 -25.22 -27.84 -31.33
N ALA A 191 -24.18 -28.57 -30.89
CA ALA A 191 -23.00 -27.98 -30.25
C ALA A 191 -22.22 -26.97 -31.12
N SER A 192 -22.49 -26.94 -32.44
CA SER A 192 -21.93 -25.94 -33.36
C SER A 192 -22.48 -24.52 -33.14
N VAL A 193 -23.59 -24.37 -32.41
CA VAL A 193 -24.17 -23.07 -32.06
C VAL A 193 -24.15 -22.92 -30.53
N PRO A 194 -23.48 -21.89 -29.99
CA PRO A 194 -23.50 -21.61 -28.56
C PRO A 194 -24.93 -21.36 -28.09
N SER A 195 -25.41 -22.20 -27.18
CA SER A 195 -26.77 -22.12 -26.67
C SER A 195 -26.82 -22.71 -25.26
N ILE A 196 -27.71 -22.19 -24.42
CA ILE A 196 -28.00 -22.87 -23.15
C ILE A 196 -28.69 -24.22 -23.40
N MET A 197 -29.34 -24.41 -24.56
CA MET A 197 -30.01 -25.65 -25.00
C MET A 197 -29.07 -26.66 -25.68
N ASN A 198 -27.74 -26.52 -25.54
CA ASN A 198 -26.83 -27.60 -25.93
C ASN A 198 -26.99 -28.81 -24.99
N ALA A 199 -26.91 -30.03 -25.52
CA ALA A 199 -27.13 -31.26 -24.75
C ALA A 199 -26.08 -31.54 -23.65
N VAL A 200 -24.97 -30.81 -23.65
CA VAL A 200 -23.88 -30.94 -22.67
C VAL A 200 -23.69 -29.60 -21.97
N THR A 201 -23.87 -29.59 -20.66
CA THR A 201 -23.52 -28.44 -19.81
C THR A 201 -22.04 -28.52 -19.45
N GLN A 202 -21.31 -27.42 -19.60
CA GLN A 202 -19.89 -27.36 -19.24
C GLN A 202 -19.72 -27.05 -17.76
N ALA A 203 -18.84 -27.79 -17.09
CA ALA A 203 -18.47 -27.50 -15.70
C ALA A 203 -17.70 -26.18 -15.60
N GLY A 204 -17.91 -25.44 -14.51
CA GLY A 204 -17.30 -24.14 -14.25
C GLY A 204 -17.93 -22.95 -14.97
N GLU A 205 -18.97 -23.17 -15.77
CA GLU A 205 -19.63 -22.09 -16.52
C GLU A 205 -21.06 -21.85 -16.02
N ARG A 206 -21.42 -20.57 -15.91
CA ARG A 206 -22.83 -20.16 -15.84
C ARG A 206 -23.28 -19.64 -17.20
N ARG A 207 -24.39 -20.16 -17.70
CA ARG A 207 -25.03 -19.69 -18.94
C ARG A 207 -26.42 -19.12 -18.67
N ASP A 208 -26.77 -18.11 -19.44
CA ASP A 208 -28.05 -17.41 -19.42
C ASP A 208 -28.80 -17.63 -20.75
N LEU A 209 -30.11 -17.38 -20.75
CA LEU A 209 -30.91 -17.42 -21.98
C LEU A 209 -30.49 -16.24 -22.86
N GLY A 210 -29.99 -16.53 -24.06
CA GLY A 210 -29.61 -15.55 -25.05
C GLY A 210 -30.77 -15.17 -25.98
N ASP A 211 -30.50 -14.27 -26.92
CA ASP A 211 -31.48 -13.83 -27.92
C ASP A 211 -32.06 -15.00 -28.73
N LEU A 212 -31.24 -16.05 -28.95
CA LEU A 212 -31.65 -17.25 -29.66
C LEU A 212 -32.77 -18.01 -28.93
N GLU A 213 -32.62 -18.30 -27.63
CA GLU A 213 -33.65 -19.03 -26.87
C GLU A 213 -34.94 -18.23 -26.75
N TRP A 214 -34.83 -16.92 -26.53
CA TRP A 214 -36.00 -16.04 -26.51
C TRP A 214 -36.71 -15.98 -27.86
N ALA A 215 -35.96 -16.00 -28.96
CA ALA A 215 -36.51 -16.05 -30.30
C ALA A 215 -37.17 -17.40 -30.61
N MET A 216 -36.57 -18.51 -30.19
CA MET A 216 -37.19 -19.84 -30.32
C MET A 216 -38.48 -19.93 -29.51
N LEU A 217 -38.54 -19.39 -28.29
CA LEU A 217 -39.78 -19.31 -27.52
C LEU A 217 -40.88 -18.52 -28.25
N LYS A 218 -40.55 -17.43 -28.95
CA LYS A 218 -41.51 -16.71 -29.81
C LYS A 218 -42.04 -17.59 -30.94
N ASP A 219 -41.19 -18.37 -31.60
CA ASP A 219 -41.60 -19.27 -32.69
C ASP A 219 -42.42 -20.48 -32.19
N LEU A 220 -42.27 -20.84 -30.91
CA LEU A 220 -43.13 -21.80 -30.20
C LEU A 220 -44.48 -21.19 -29.78
N GLY A 221 -44.64 -19.87 -29.94
CA GLY A 221 -45.87 -19.13 -29.70
C GLY A 221 -45.94 -18.41 -28.35
N TRP A 222 -44.83 -18.28 -27.61
CA TRP A 222 -44.80 -17.43 -26.42
C TRP A 222 -44.66 -15.95 -26.78
N SER A 223 -45.44 -15.11 -26.12
CA SER A 223 -45.31 -13.65 -26.15
C SER A 223 -44.13 -13.20 -25.29
N VAL A 224 -42.93 -13.13 -25.87
CA VAL A 224 -41.72 -12.74 -25.12
C VAL A 224 -41.54 -11.23 -25.05
N ALA A 225 -41.63 -10.67 -23.85
CA ALA A 225 -41.32 -9.29 -23.54
C ALA A 225 -39.80 -9.02 -23.61
N ALA A 226 -39.44 -7.78 -23.94
CA ALA A 226 -38.06 -7.30 -23.79
C ALA A 226 -37.60 -7.48 -22.33
N PRO A 227 -36.30 -7.75 -22.08
CA PRO A 227 -35.81 -7.79 -20.72
C PRO A 227 -36.07 -6.44 -20.05
N ALA A 228 -36.34 -6.46 -18.74
CA ALA A 228 -36.37 -5.22 -17.98
C ALA A 228 -35.02 -4.51 -18.14
N ALA A 229 -35.04 -3.19 -18.27
CA ALA A 229 -33.82 -2.40 -18.28
C ALA A 229 -32.96 -2.76 -17.07
N ALA A 230 -31.68 -3.02 -17.31
CA ALA A 230 -30.70 -3.38 -16.30
C ALA A 230 -29.40 -2.59 -16.54
N PHE A 231 -28.59 -2.48 -15.49
CA PHE A 231 -27.22 -2.02 -15.63
C PHE A 231 -26.30 -3.20 -15.93
N GLU A 232 -25.40 -3.02 -16.87
CA GLU A 232 -24.25 -3.91 -17.05
C GLU A 232 -23.15 -3.49 -16.07
N ARG A 233 -22.89 -4.32 -15.06
CA ARG A 233 -21.95 -4.01 -13.95
C ARG A 233 -20.73 -4.93 -13.89
N GLY A 234 -20.53 -5.77 -14.90
CA GLY A 234 -19.43 -6.74 -14.94
C GLY A 234 -18.04 -6.16 -15.20
N PHE A 235 -17.88 -4.84 -15.17
CA PHE A 235 -16.66 -4.15 -15.59
C PHE A 235 -16.25 -3.10 -14.56
N GLU A 236 -14.97 -3.08 -14.22
CA GLU A 236 -14.33 -2.10 -13.35
C GLU A 236 -13.28 -1.33 -14.16
N LEU A 237 -13.16 -0.01 -13.94
CA LEU A 237 -12.16 0.81 -14.65
C LEU A 237 -10.84 0.83 -13.86
N PHE A 238 -10.85 1.56 -12.73
CA PHE A 238 -9.70 1.73 -11.87
C PHE A 238 -10.07 1.49 -10.42
N THR A 239 -9.93 0.29 -9.84
CA THR A 239 -10.39 -0.04 -8.48
C THR A 239 -9.23 -0.48 -7.57
N GLY A 240 -9.21 -0.01 -6.32
CA GLY A 240 -8.20 -0.43 -5.34
C GLY A 240 -6.87 0.34 -5.34
N GLY A 241 -6.90 1.65 -5.65
CA GLY A 241 -5.71 2.51 -5.45
C GLY A 241 -4.89 2.82 -6.69
N GLU A 242 -5.41 2.51 -7.86
CA GLU A 242 -4.67 2.56 -9.11
C GLU A 242 -4.32 4.01 -9.47
N GLY A 243 -3.03 4.27 -9.70
CA GLY A 243 -2.55 5.59 -10.11
C GLY A 243 -2.78 5.84 -11.61
N ASP A 244 -1.80 6.44 -12.28
CA ASP A 244 -1.85 6.71 -13.70
C ASP A 244 -2.09 5.45 -14.54
N GLY A 245 -3.04 5.51 -15.46
CA GLY A 245 -3.38 4.34 -16.25
C GLY A 245 -4.35 4.63 -17.38
N THR A 246 -4.43 3.70 -18.33
CA THR A 246 -5.43 3.74 -19.40
C THR A 246 -6.14 2.40 -19.50
N ALA A 247 -7.47 2.44 -19.48
CA ALA A 247 -8.36 1.30 -19.63
C ALA A 247 -9.26 1.51 -20.86
N ARG A 248 -9.52 0.45 -21.62
CA ARG A 248 -10.46 0.48 -22.75
C ARG A 248 -11.51 -0.61 -22.60
N VAL A 249 -12.79 -0.27 -22.75
CA VAL A 249 -13.96 -1.14 -22.56
C VAL A 249 -14.82 -1.13 -23.82
N LYS A 250 -15.31 -2.29 -24.27
CA LYS A 250 -16.32 -2.38 -25.33
C LYS A 250 -17.74 -2.30 -24.75
N VAL A 251 -18.51 -1.30 -25.16
CA VAL A 251 -19.89 -1.06 -24.73
C VAL A 251 -20.86 -1.58 -25.78
N ILE A 252 -21.79 -2.44 -25.38
CA ILE A 252 -22.83 -3.03 -26.24
C ILE A 252 -24.21 -2.53 -25.75
N PRO A 253 -24.79 -1.48 -26.35
CA PRO A 253 -25.99 -0.82 -25.86
C PRO A 253 -27.22 -1.72 -25.71
N SER A 254 -27.35 -2.78 -26.51
CA SER A 254 -28.46 -3.74 -26.42
C SER A 254 -28.49 -4.50 -25.09
N ARG A 255 -27.40 -4.50 -24.31
CA ARG A 255 -27.34 -5.08 -22.95
C ARG A 255 -27.80 -4.13 -21.85
N GLY A 256 -28.04 -2.87 -22.19
CA GLY A 256 -28.37 -1.82 -21.24
C GLY A 256 -27.24 -0.81 -21.06
N VAL A 257 -27.30 -0.06 -19.96
CA VAL A 257 -26.32 0.97 -19.64
C VAL A 257 -25.20 0.34 -18.80
N TYR A 258 -23.95 0.59 -19.17
CA TYR A 258 -22.80 0.12 -18.42
C TYR A 258 -22.58 1.06 -17.24
N LEU A 259 -22.37 0.51 -16.04
CA LEU A 259 -22.10 1.30 -14.84
C LEU A 259 -20.88 0.73 -14.12
N MET A 260 -19.73 1.38 -14.34
CA MET A 260 -18.40 0.88 -14.01
C MET A 260 -17.82 1.64 -12.82
N PRO A 261 -17.38 0.97 -11.73
CA PRO A 261 -16.75 1.65 -10.62
C PRO A 261 -15.33 2.12 -10.99
N LEU A 262 -14.93 3.23 -10.39
CA LEU A 262 -13.54 3.63 -10.23
C LEU A 262 -13.29 4.22 -8.85
N ASP A 263 -12.08 4.06 -8.34
CA ASP A 263 -11.55 4.54 -7.09
C ASP A 263 -10.45 5.54 -7.46
N VAL A 264 -10.57 6.78 -6.99
CA VAL A 264 -9.68 7.91 -7.36
C VAL A 264 -9.20 8.66 -6.13
N LEU A 265 -8.11 9.42 -6.26
CA LEU A 265 -7.62 10.37 -5.28
C LEU A 265 -8.18 11.77 -5.54
N GLY A 266 -8.12 12.62 -4.52
CA GLY A 266 -8.47 14.04 -4.66
C GLY A 266 -7.43 14.75 -5.53
N GLY A 267 -7.88 15.41 -6.60
CA GLY A 267 -7.02 16.08 -7.59
C GLY A 267 -6.70 15.22 -8.81
N ASP A 268 -7.04 13.93 -8.80
CA ASP A 268 -6.92 13.07 -9.98
C ASP A 268 -7.77 13.59 -11.12
N THR A 269 -7.31 13.33 -12.33
CA THR A 269 -7.98 13.74 -13.57
C THR A 269 -8.29 12.51 -14.40
N LEU A 270 -9.58 12.28 -14.68
CA LEU A 270 -10.07 11.23 -15.56
C LEU A 270 -10.47 11.82 -16.90
N ARG A 271 -9.83 11.34 -17.97
CA ARG A 271 -10.25 11.58 -19.35
C ARG A 271 -11.06 10.39 -19.87
N LEU A 272 -12.26 10.64 -20.37
CA LEU A 272 -13.14 9.65 -21.00
C LEU A 272 -13.29 9.97 -22.49
N ARG A 273 -13.06 8.97 -23.33
CA ARG A 273 -13.21 9.05 -24.78
C ARG A 273 -14.06 7.92 -25.33
N THR A 274 -14.99 8.21 -26.23
CA THR A 274 -15.66 7.16 -27.00
C THR A 274 -15.06 7.05 -28.38
N LEU A 275 -14.84 5.81 -28.83
CA LEU A 275 -14.12 5.48 -30.04
C LEU A 275 -14.92 4.46 -30.85
N ASP A 276 -14.84 4.62 -32.16
CA ASP A 276 -15.33 3.63 -33.12
C ASP A 276 -14.38 2.43 -33.21
N GLY A 277 -14.95 1.24 -33.40
CA GLY A 277 -14.20 0.01 -33.64
C GLY A 277 -13.85 -0.22 -35.12
N SER A 278 -13.25 -1.37 -35.37
CA SER A 278 -12.76 -1.73 -36.71
C SER A 278 -13.86 -2.31 -37.62
N SER A 279 -14.93 -2.86 -37.04
CA SER A 279 -16.05 -3.48 -37.77
C SER A 279 -17.25 -2.54 -37.97
N VAL A 280 -18.13 -2.84 -38.92
CA VAL A 280 -19.37 -2.06 -39.15
C VAL A 280 -20.31 -2.11 -37.94
N LEU A 281 -20.24 -3.19 -37.15
CA LEU A 281 -21.02 -3.37 -35.92
C LEU A 281 -20.46 -2.58 -34.74
N GLU A 282 -19.37 -1.81 -34.92
CA GLU A 282 -18.72 -1.06 -33.85
C GLU A 282 -18.56 0.43 -34.17
N ARG A 283 -19.27 0.95 -35.20
CA ARG A 283 -19.11 2.32 -35.70
C ARG A 283 -20.39 3.12 -35.69
N GLY A 284 -20.26 4.44 -35.53
CA GLY A 284 -21.35 5.40 -35.72
C GLY A 284 -22.40 5.41 -34.60
N VAL A 285 -22.08 4.85 -33.43
CA VAL A 285 -22.94 4.95 -32.24
C VAL A 285 -22.82 6.35 -31.63
N ASP A 286 -23.97 6.97 -31.42
CA ASP A 286 -24.16 8.22 -30.68
C ASP A 286 -24.24 7.92 -29.18
N SER A 287 -23.16 8.18 -28.46
CA SER A 287 -22.96 7.76 -27.08
C SER A 287 -23.25 8.87 -26.05
N TYR A 288 -23.49 8.45 -24.81
CA TYR A 288 -23.76 9.34 -23.67
C TYR A 288 -23.01 8.84 -22.43
N LEU A 289 -22.31 9.75 -21.74
CA LEU A 289 -21.53 9.45 -20.54
C LEU A 289 -22.09 10.18 -19.30
N LYS A 290 -22.05 9.51 -18.15
CA LYS A 290 -22.29 10.09 -16.81
C LYS A 290 -21.19 9.67 -15.85
N VAL A 291 -20.90 10.52 -14.87
CA VAL A 291 -20.08 10.17 -13.70
C VAL A 291 -20.89 10.45 -12.44
N PHE A 292 -20.94 9.48 -11.53
CA PHE A 292 -21.61 9.59 -10.24
C PHE A 292 -20.60 9.45 -9.10
N ASP A 293 -20.87 10.12 -7.99
CA ASP A 293 -20.12 9.92 -6.73
C ASP A 293 -20.58 8.65 -5.98
N ALA A 294 -19.94 8.38 -4.84
CA ALA A 294 -20.25 7.23 -3.99
C ALA A 294 -21.70 7.20 -3.48
N SER A 295 -22.36 8.37 -3.36
CA SER A 295 -23.75 8.48 -2.94
C SER A 295 -24.75 8.26 -4.08
N GLY A 296 -24.24 8.20 -5.32
CA GLY A 296 -25.04 8.11 -6.54
C GLY A 296 -25.50 9.46 -7.07
N ALA A 297 -24.98 10.58 -6.56
CA ALA A 297 -25.27 11.90 -7.10
C ALA A 297 -24.54 12.07 -8.44
N LEU A 298 -25.21 12.70 -9.40
CA LEU A 298 -24.63 13.00 -10.70
C LEU A 298 -23.60 14.12 -10.55
N VAL A 299 -22.35 13.81 -10.86
CA VAL A 299 -21.22 14.74 -10.77
C VAL A 299 -20.95 15.37 -12.13
N PHE A 300 -21.10 14.58 -13.19
CA PHE A 300 -20.82 15.01 -14.56
C PHE A 300 -21.67 14.23 -15.56
N SER A 301 -22.04 14.86 -16.67
CA SER A 301 -22.63 14.17 -17.82
C SER A 301 -22.27 14.85 -19.14
N ASN A 302 -22.12 14.08 -20.22
CA ASN A 302 -21.77 14.61 -21.53
C ASN A 302 -22.37 13.80 -22.67
N ASN A 303 -22.64 14.50 -23.77
CA ASN A 303 -23.18 13.92 -25.00
C ASN A 303 -22.39 14.28 -26.27
N ASP A 304 -21.63 15.38 -26.35
CA ASP A 304 -21.04 15.83 -27.63
C ASP A 304 -19.90 16.85 -27.42
N THR A 305 -18.69 16.39 -27.10
CA THR A 305 -17.53 17.29 -26.91
C THR A 305 -16.42 17.12 -27.94
N SER A 306 -16.49 16.13 -28.82
CA SER A 306 -15.47 15.95 -29.85
C SER A 306 -15.80 16.67 -31.16
N THR A 307 -14.80 16.88 -32.03
CA THR A 307 -14.99 17.42 -33.38
C THR A 307 -15.75 16.48 -34.32
N THR A 308 -16.06 15.25 -33.87
CA THR A 308 -16.84 14.23 -34.59
C THR A 308 -18.18 14.07 -33.88
N ALA A 309 -19.29 14.34 -34.57
CA ALA A 309 -20.64 14.25 -34.00
C ALA A 309 -20.93 12.87 -33.39
N GLY A 310 -21.52 12.82 -32.19
CA GLY A 310 -21.86 11.59 -31.47
C GLY A 310 -20.68 10.90 -30.77
N LYS A 311 -19.55 11.59 -30.60
CA LYS A 311 -18.38 11.11 -29.84
C LYS A 311 -17.98 12.07 -28.72
N GLU A 312 -17.58 11.48 -27.61
CA GLU A 312 -17.26 12.13 -26.35
C GLU A 312 -15.75 12.11 -26.16
N ASP A 313 -15.19 13.25 -25.77
CA ASP A 313 -13.83 13.39 -25.29
C ASP A 313 -13.87 14.44 -24.18
N VAL A 314 -13.77 14.00 -22.94
CA VAL A 314 -13.97 14.88 -21.79
C VAL A 314 -13.03 14.53 -20.66
N THR A 315 -12.63 15.54 -19.93
CA THR A 315 -11.75 15.45 -18.78
C THR A 315 -12.46 15.98 -17.55
N TYR A 316 -12.42 15.22 -16.46
CA TYR A 316 -12.99 15.57 -15.17
C TYR A 316 -11.93 15.44 -14.08
N THR A 317 -11.77 16.47 -13.24
CA THR A 317 -10.85 16.46 -12.09
C THR A 317 -11.65 16.25 -10.81
N PHE A 318 -11.28 15.25 -10.02
CA PHE A 318 -12.00 14.89 -8.81
C PHE A 318 -11.65 15.84 -7.66
N PRO A 319 -12.63 16.49 -7.02
CA PRO A 319 -12.36 17.38 -5.89
C PRO A 319 -12.04 16.62 -4.59
N ALA A 320 -12.42 15.34 -4.49
CA ALA A 320 -12.21 14.49 -3.32
C ALA A 320 -11.98 13.05 -3.75
N GLY A 321 -11.10 12.34 -3.03
CA GLY A 321 -10.82 10.93 -3.26
C GLY A 321 -11.94 10.01 -2.76
N GLY A 322 -12.04 8.83 -3.35
CA GLY A 322 -13.05 7.82 -3.02
C GLY A 322 -13.58 7.09 -4.25
N ARG A 323 -14.71 6.39 -4.06
CA ARG A 323 -15.35 5.62 -5.11
C ARG A 323 -16.32 6.47 -5.93
N TYR A 324 -16.19 6.41 -7.25
CA TYR A 324 -17.06 6.99 -8.26
C TYR A 324 -17.52 5.91 -9.23
N TRP A 325 -18.44 6.28 -10.13
CA TRP A 325 -18.97 5.38 -11.14
C TRP A 325 -19.12 6.07 -12.48
N VAL A 326 -18.59 5.46 -13.55
CA VAL A 326 -18.79 5.89 -14.93
C VAL A 326 -19.96 5.12 -15.53
N GLY A 327 -21.00 5.85 -15.90
CA GLY A 327 -22.13 5.37 -16.70
C GLY A 327 -21.89 5.59 -18.19
N ALA A 328 -22.08 4.56 -19.02
CA ALA A 328 -21.94 4.65 -20.47
C ALA A 328 -23.11 3.96 -21.19
N GLY A 329 -23.73 4.66 -22.13
CA GLY A 329 -24.79 4.14 -22.99
C GLY A 329 -24.94 4.96 -24.27
N THR A 330 -26.06 4.80 -24.98
CA THR A 330 -26.38 5.65 -26.14
C THR A 330 -27.12 6.93 -25.74
N TYR A 331 -27.17 7.92 -26.62
CA TYR A 331 -28.01 9.11 -26.42
C TYR A 331 -29.49 8.77 -26.18
N ALA A 332 -30.01 7.74 -26.85
CA ALA A 332 -31.36 7.24 -26.62
C ALA A 332 -31.56 6.73 -25.19
N GLN A 333 -30.49 6.24 -24.55
CA GLN A 333 -30.51 5.72 -23.19
C GLN A 333 -30.23 6.79 -22.11
N ARG A 334 -29.98 8.06 -22.45
CA ARG A 334 -29.52 9.14 -21.52
C ARG A 334 -30.29 9.32 -20.21
N ASP A 335 -31.55 8.88 -20.13
CA ASP A 335 -32.42 9.09 -18.96
C ASP A 335 -32.12 8.15 -17.76
N PHE A 336 -31.06 7.33 -17.83
CA PHE A 336 -30.64 6.51 -16.69
C PHE A 336 -30.14 7.34 -15.50
N THR A 337 -30.41 6.89 -14.27
CA THR A 337 -29.84 7.43 -13.03
C THR A 337 -28.80 6.46 -12.46
N PHE A 338 -28.26 6.70 -11.27
CA PHE A 338 -27.35 5.74 -10.64
C PHE A 338 -28.03 4.40 -10.26
N THR A 339 -29.32 4.45 -9.94
CA THR A 339 -30.11 3.31 -9.44
C THR A 339 -31.19 2.83 -10.40
N THR A 340 -31.54 3.64 -11.41
CA THR A 340 -32.58 3.31 -12.39
C THR A 340 -31.98 3.24 -13.80
N PRO A 341 -31.91 2.05 -14.42
CA PRO A 341 -31.43 1.90 -15.79
C PRO A 341 -32.43 2.46 -16.79
N SER A 342 -31.96 2.84 -17.98
CA SER A 342 -32.84 3.42 -19.00
C SER A 342 -33.76 2.39 -19.64
N PRO A 343 -35.07 2.65 -19.75
CA PRO A 343 -36.03 1.76 -20.42
C PRO A 343 -35.92 1.79 -21.95
N ALA A 344 -35.11 2.68 -22.51
CA ALA A 344 -34.98 2.83 -23.96
C ALA A 344 -34.28 1.60 -24.59
N ALA A 345 -34.91 1.04 -25.62
CA ALA A 345 -34.30 0.01 -26.43
C ALA A 345 -33.16 0.61 -27.28
N ALA A 346 -31.99 -0.03 -27.27
CA ALA A 346 -30.86 0.35 -28.09
C ALA A 346 -30.45 -0.79 -29.03
N GLY A 347 -29.83 -0.44 -30.16
CA GLY A 347 -29.35 -1.40 -31.16
C GLY A 347 -28.18 -2.24 -30.68
N SER A 348 -27.83 -3.29 -31.44
CA SER A 348 -26.71 -4.19 -31.15
C SER A 348 -25.34 -3.64 -31.55
N THR A 349 -25.28 -2.46 -32.19
CA THR A 349 -24.03 -1.80 -32.59
C THR A 349 -23.26 -1.31 -31.37
N ALA A 350 -22.01 -1.75 -31.23
CA ALA A 350 -21.13 -1.45 -30.12
C ALA A 350 -20.26 -0.20 -30.37
N TYR A 351 -19.57 0.27 -29.33
CA TYR A 351 -18.48 1.25 -29.41
C TYR A 351 -17.46 0.99 -28.29
N TYR A 352 -16.33 1.69 -28.30
CA TYR A 352 -15.32 1.58 -27.24
C TYR A 352 -15.33 2.82 -26.35
N LEU A 353 -15.32 2.63 -25.03
CA LEU A 353 -14.99 3.66 -24.06
C LEU A 353 -13.53 3.49 -23.65
N GLU A 354 -12.73 4.54 -23.80
CA GLU A 354 -11.38 4.65 -23.27
C GLU A 354 -11.37 5.62 -22.10
N ALA A 355 -10.81 5.19 -20.99
CA ALA A 355 -10.66 5.95 -19.77
C ALA A 355 -9.15 6.09 -19.48
N THR A 356 -8.66 7.31 -19.29
CA THR A 356 -7.29 7.59 -18.87
C THR A 356 -7.34 8.32 -17.54
N LEU A 357 -6.80 7.71 -16.49
CA LEU A 357 -6.63 8.32 -15.18
C LEU A 357 -5.22 8.90 -15.08
N THR A 358 -5.11 10.12 -14.59
CA THR A 358 -3.83 10.81 -14.36
C THR A 358 -3.88 11.44 -12.97
N GLY A 359 -2.94 11.06 -12.13
CA GLY A 359 -2.75 11.52 -10.77
C GLY A 359 -2.29 12.96 -10.70
N ARG A 360 -2.37 13.55 -9.51
CA ARG A 360 -1.93 14.92 -9.27
C ARG A 360 -0.39 14.98 -9.24
N SER A 361 0.20 15.85 -10.08
CA SER A 361 1.66 15.98 -10.27
C SER A 361 2.57 16.18 -9.02
N PRO A 362 2.11 16.63 -7.82
CA PRO A 362 2.94 16.68 -6.61
C PRO A 362 2.99 15.36 -5.80
N ASP A 363 2.13 14.39 -6.10
CA ASP A 363 1.93 13.16 -5.31
C ASP A 363 2.75 11.96 -5.81
N GLU A 364 3.72 12.19 -6.71
CA GLU A 364 4.82 11.24 -6.97
C GLU A 364 6.16 11.73 -6.38
N PRO A 365 6.41 11.54 -5.08
CA PRO A 365 7.76 11.56 -4.57
C PRO A 365 8.52 10.34 -5.10
N GLY A 366 9.38 10.62 -6.07
CA GLY A 366 10.67 9.98 -6.29
C GLY A 366 10.73 8.48 -6.05
N ASP A 367 10.71 7.74 -7.16
CA ASP A 367 11.31 6.41 -7.32
C ASP A 367 12.48 6.17 -6.33
N ILE A 368 12.41 5.05 -5.61
CA ILE A 368 13.39 4.52 -4.64
C ILE A 368 14.84 4.58 -5.17
N ALA A 369 15.03 4.55 -6.49
CA ALA A 369 16.33 4.73 -7.12
C ALA A 369 17.00 6.10 -6.83
N SER A 370 16.26 7.10 -6.35
CA SER A 370 16.71 8.49 -6.18
C SER A 370 16.75 9.00 -4.73
N ALA A 371 16.28 8.20 -3.75
CA ALA A 371 16.27 8.59 -2.34
C ALA A 371 17.68 8.54 -1.72
N THR A 372 18.47 9.60 -1.94
CA THR A 372 19.85 9.72 -1.42
C THR A 372 19.96 10.57 -0.15
N GLN A 373 18.86 11.10 0.38
CA GLN A 373 18.86 11.98 1.55
C GLN A 373 18.19 11.34 2.78
N ALA A 374 18.87 11.41 3.92
CA ALA A 374 18.32 11.01 5.22
C ALA A 374 17.18 11.96 5.62
N VAL A 375 16.13 11.44 6.24
CA VAL A 375 15.19 12.29 6.99
C VAL A 375 15.85 12.55 8.35
N ALA A 376 16.47 13.72 8.50
CA ALA A 376 17.10 14.13 9.76
C ALA A 376 16.03 14.42 10.83
N PHE A 377 16.17 13.83 12.02
CA PHE A 377 15.25 14.01 13.14
C PHE A 377 15.78 15.09 14.10
N SER A 378 15.40 16.35 13.90
CA SER A 378 15.65 17.42 14.88
C SER A 378 14.36 17.83 15.58
N GLY A 379 14.13 17.35 16.80
CA GLY A 379 13.20 17.93 17.78
C GLY A 379 11.72 18.12 17.37
N GLY A 380 10.85 17.18 17.74
CA GLY A 380 9.39 17.38 17.70
C GLY A 380 8.60 16.18 17.17
N ALA A 381 7.27 16.20 17.35
CA ALA A 381 6.35 15.29 16.68
C ALA A 381 6.25 15.71 15.20
N PHE A 382 6.83 14.93 14.30
CA PHE A 382 6.74 15.15 12.86
C PHE A 382 5.64 14.28 12.27
N GLY A 383 4.64 14.93 11.68
CA GLY A 383 3.76 14.31 10.70
C GLY A 383 4.21 14.73 9.32
N THR A 384 4.96 13.89 8.61
CA THR A 384 5.13 14.05 7.16
C THR A 384 3.90 13.46 6.49
N THR A 385 3.01 14.31 6.00
CA THR A 385 1.92 13.85 5.12
C THR A 385 2.53 13.65 3.75
N THR A 386 2.83 12.41 3.42
CA THR A 386 3.23 12.04 2.06
C THR A 386 2.13 11.16 1.50
N THR A 387 1.64 11.54 0.33
CA THR A 387 0.67 10.84 -0.50
C THR A 387 1.51 10.10 -1.53
N LEU A 388 1.97 8.87 -1.23
CA LEU A 388 2.84 8.11 -2.14
C LEU A 388 2.04 7.01 -2.83
N ALA A 389 2.11 6.97 -4.17
CA ALA A 389 1.78 5.80 -4.96
C ALA A 389 3.08 5.15 -5.47
N GLY A 390 3.32 3.88 -5.14
CA GLY A 390 4.54 3.15 -5.54
C GLY A 390 4.37 1.62 -5.54
N PRO A 391 5.23 0.86 -6.26
CA PRO A 391 4.88 -0.43 -6.87
C PRO A 391 4.78 -1.66 -5.95
N SER A 392 5.12 -1.58 -4.66
CA SER A 392 4.87 -2.69 -3.70
C SER A 392 5.15 -2.34 -2.23
N ALA A 393 6.05 -1.40 -1.98
CA ALA A 393 6.38 -0.89 -0.65
C ALA A 393 7.13 0.44 -0.71
N ASP A 394 7.00 1.24 0.33
CA ASP A 394 7.75 2.47 0.56
C ASP A 394 8.74 2.26 1.71
N VAL A 395 9.93 2.86 1.63
CA VAL A 395 10.97 2.72 2.66
C VAL A 395 11.49 4.10 3.08
N TYR A 396 11.45 4.38 4.39
CA TYR A 396 11.87 5.62 5.00
C TYR A 396 13.11 5.38 5.86
N ARG A 397 14.21 6.09 5.60
CA ARG A 397 15.40 6.06 6.45
C ARG A 397 15.23 6.98 7.66
N ILE A 398 15.61 6.49 8.84
CA ILE A 398 15.61 7.18 10.12
C ILE A 398 17.00 7.09 10.74
N ASP A 399 17.60 8.22 11.10
CA ASP A 399 18.81 8.23 11.95
C ASP A 399 18.38 8.19 13.42
N ALA A 400 18.34 6.98 13.98
CA ALA A 400 17.80 6.75 15.32
C ALA A 400 18.87 6.96 16.42
N ILE A 401 18.41 7.25 17.64
CA ILE A 401 19.25 7.39 18.84
C ILE A 401 19.04 6.16 19.73
N ALA A 402 20.12 5.54 20.20
CA ALA A 402 20.05 4.40 21.12
C ALA A 402 19.17 4.71 22.34
N GLY A 403 18.28 3.78 22.70
CA GLY A 403 17.39 3.88 23.85
C GLY A 403 16.11 4.68 23.64
N ALA A 404 15.95 5.41 22.53
CA ALA A 404 14.70 6.12 22.23
C ALA A 404 13.62 5.18 21.71
N THR A 405 12.36 5.39 22.15
CA THR A 405 11.19 4.70 21.60
C THR A 405 10.67 5.48 20.40
N TYR A 406 10.32 4.79 19.33
CA TYR A 406 9.71 5.37 18.15
C TYR A 406 8.38 4.68 17.88
N ILE A 407 7.41 5.45 17.41
CA ILE A 407 6.06 5.02 17.06
C ILE A 407 5.80 5.43 15.63
N ALA A 408 5.74 4.47 14.71
CA ALA A 408 5.30 4.68 13.33
C ALA A 408 3.81 4.38 13.23
N THR A 409 3.00 5.39 12.91
CA THR A 409 1.55 5.28 12.75
C THR A 409 1.19 5.51 11.30
N THR A 410 0.42 4.59 10.73
CA THR A 410 -0.21 4.75 9.41
C THR A 410 -1.69 5.07 9.59
N SER A 411 -2.21 6.03 8.83
CA SER A 411 -3.63 6.40 8.84
C SER A 411 -4.13 6.75 7.44
N PRO A 412 -5.44 6.78 7.18
CA PRO A 412 -5.98 7.40 5.98
C PRO A 412 -5.60 8.89 5.89
N PRO A 413 -5.41 9.46 4.69
CA PRO A 413 -5.22 10.90 4.49
C PRO A 413 -6.46 11.72 4.92
N GLY A 414 -6.23 12.96 5.36
CA GLY A 414 -7.29 13.84 5.85
C GLY A 414 -8.31 14.31 4.80
N GLU A 415 -7.96 14.27 3.51
CA GLU A 415 -8.83 14.67 2.39
C GLU A 415 -9.61 13.51 1.75
N GLY A 416 -9.51 12.31 2.34
CA GLY A 416 -10.10 11.08 1.79
C GLY A 416 -9.14 10.39 0.82
N GLY A 417 -8.66 9.20 1.23
CA GLY A 417 -7.80 8.34 0.42
C GLY A 417 -8.37 6.92 0.30
N LEU A 418 -7.73 6.10 -0.52
CA LEU A 418 -8.20 4.74 -0.81
C LEU A 418 -7.81 3.77 0.31
N SER A 419 -8.80 3.09 0.90
CA SER A 419 -8.59 2.13 1.99
C SER A 419 -7.79 0.91 1.49
N GLY A 420 -6.56 0.74 1.96
CA GLY A 420 -5.69 -0.40 1.65
C GLY A 420 -4.93 -0.92 2.88
N PRO A 421 -4.44 -2.18 2.87
CA PRO A 421 -3.60 -2.68 3.95
C PRO A 421 -2.24 -1.97 3.92
N ALA A 422 -2.08 -0.92 4.72
CA ALA A 422 -0.76 -0.36 5.03
C ALA A 422 -0.22 -1.07 6.28
N VAL A 423 0.78 -1.94 6.08
CA VAL A 423 1.50 -2.63 7.17
C VAL A 423 2.88 -2.03 7.31
N ALA A 424 3.23 -1.59 8.51
CA ALA A 424 4.56 -1.08 8.83
C ALA A 424 5.47 -2.17 9.40
N ALA A 425 6.74 -2.15 9.00
CA ALA A 425 7.84 -2.93 9.59
C ALA A 425 9.10 -2.07 9.70
N VAL A 426 9.99 -2.38 10.64
CA VAL A 426 11.27 -1.68 10.84
C VAL A 426 12.43 -2.62 10.60
N TYR A 427 13.46 -2.14 9.94
CA TYR A 427 14.70 -2.83 9.63
C TYR A 427 15.91 -2.04 10.16
N ASP A 428 16.96 -2.73 10.57
CA ASP A 428 18.24 -2.12 10.94
C ASP A 428 19.07 -1.74 9.70
N ALA A 429 20.25 -1.14 9.93
CA ALA A 429 21.19 -0.75 8.88
C ALA A 429 21.63 -1.90 7.95
N SER A 430 21.49 -3.17 8.37
CA SER A 430 21.82 -4.36 7.59
C SER A 430 20.64 -4.93 6.79
N GLY A 431 19.45 -4.32 6.89
CA GLY A 431 18.24 -4.80 6.24
C GLY A 431 17.56 -5.94 6.99
N ARG A 432 17.88 -6.18 8.27
CA ARG A 432 17.24 -7.20 9.11
C ARG A 432 16.06 -6.61 9.87
N LYS A 433 14.93 -7.32 9.88
CA LYS A 433 13.71 -6.88 10.56
C LYS A 433 13.90 -6.84 12.07
N VAL A 434 13.57 -5.70 12.69
CA VAL A 434 13.68 -5.46 14.14
C VAL A 434 12.32 -5.20 14.81
N ALA A 435 11.29 -4.80 14.05
CA ALA A 435 9.93 -4.65 14.55
C ALA A 435 8.87 -4.83 13.45
N GLY A 436 7.67 -5.32 13.81
CA GLY A 436 6.52 -5.51 12.92
C GLY A 436 6.04 -6.96 12.82
N PRO A 437 4.89 -7.22 12.14
CA PRO A 437 4.00 -6.25 11.49
C PRO A 437 2.99 -5.57 12.45
N THR A 438 2.42 -4.44 12.02
CA THR A 438 1.26 -3.82 12.70
C THR A 438 0.06 -4.77 12.75
N ALA A 439 -0.68 -4.80 13.86
CA ALA A 439 -1.79 -5.73 14.07
C ALA A 439 -3.04 -5.45 13.21
N SER A 440 -3.11 -4.29 12.55
CA SER A 440 -4.22 -3.84 11.71
C SER A 440 -3.69 -3.10 10.48
N PRO A 441 -4.40 -3.14 9.33
CA PRO A 441 -4.35 -2.10 8.31
C PRO A 441 -4.48 -0.73 8.96
N TYR A 442 -3.55 0.19 8.69
CA TYR A 442 -3.48 1.52 9.34
C TYR A 442 -3.34 1.45 10.86
N GLY A 443 -2.17 0.98 11.29
CA GLY A 443 -1.85 0.73 12.70
C GLY A 443 -0.65 1.54 13.18
N SER A 444 -0.37 1.40 14.48
CA SER A 444 0.86 1.93 15.08
C SER A 444 1.83 0.79 15.38
N LEU A 445 3.11 1.02 15.06
CA LEU A 445 4.23 0.15 15.38
C LEU A 445 5.17 0.88 16.33
N THR A 446 5.40 0.31 17.50
CA THR A 446 6.32 0.86 18.50
C THR A 446 7.60 0.03 18.54
N TRP A 447 8.77 0.67 18.52
CA TRP A 447 10.06 0.00 18.76
C TRP A 447 11.02 0.87 19.57
N VAL A 448 12.04 0.25 20.17
CA VAL A 448 13.14 0.95 20.84
C VAL A 448 14.39 0.76 19.99
N ALA A 449 15.10 1.84 19.65
CA ALA A 449 16.34 1.75 18.91
C ALA A 449 17.46 1.20 19.81
N THR A 450 18.19 0.18 19.34
CA THR A 450 19.24 -0.49 20.12
C THR A 450 20.62 0.15 19.91
N ALA A 451 20.80 0.94 18.85
CA ALA A 451 22.03 1.65 18.54
C ALA A 451 21.72 3.02 17.93
N THR A 452 22.67 3.95 18.04
CA THR A 452 22.62 5.24 17.34
C THR A 452 23.10 5.01 15.91
N ALA A 453 22.17 4.75 14.98
CA ALA A 453 22.47 4.32 13.62
C ALA A 453 21.24 4.51 12.69
N PRO A 454 21.41 4.33 11.36
CA PRO A 454 20.29 4.28 10.43
C PRO A 454 19.37 3.07 10.65
N TYR A 455 18.07 3.31 10.63
CA TYR A 455 16.98 2.33 10.57
C TYR A 455 16.08 2.63 9.37
N TYR A 456 15.32 1.63 8.91
CA TYR A 456 14.42 1.76 7.77
C TYR A 456 13.00 1.34 8.13
N VAL A 457 12.03 2.25 7.97
CA VAL A 457 10.60 1.94 8.11
C VAL A 457 10.05 1.59 6.74
N ARG A 458 9.54 0.37 6.58
CA ARG A 458 8.92 -0.10 5.35
C ARG A 458 7.40 -0.13 5.51
N ILE A 459 6.67 0.52 4.61
CA ILE A 459 5.21 0.46 4.52
C ILE A 459 4.84 -0.36 3.29
N SER A 460 3.94 -1.33 3.43
CA SER A 460 3.61 -2.25 2.32
C SER A 460 2.28 -2.95 2.49
N ARG A 461 1.79 -3.58 1.41
CA ARG A 461 0.55 -4.37 1.40
C ARG A 461 0.64 -5.71 2.14
N VAL A 462 1.83 -6.28 2.24
CA VAL A 462 2.07 -7.61 2.83
C VAL A 462 3.32 -7.60 3.70
N VAL A 463 3.29 -8.40 4.77
CA VAL A 463 4.43 -8.56 5.69
C VAL A 463 5.64 -9.10 4.89
N ALA A 464 6.71 -8.32 4.82
CA ALA A 464 7.94 -8.73 4.14
C ALA A 464 8.76 -9.74 4.96
N ALA A 465 9.73 -10.37 4.27
CA ALA A 465 10.69 -11.32 4.82
C ALA A 465 11.48 -10.74 6.02
N ASP A 466 12.08 -11.64 6.81
CA ASP A 466 12.90 -11.27 7.99
C ASP A 466 14.18 -10.50 7.62
N VAL A 467 14.58 -10.56 6.34
CA VAL A 467 15.68 -9.81 5.75
C VAL A 467 15.22 -9.26 4.40
N ILE A 468 15.52 -8.01 4.10
CA ILE A 468 15.23 -7.37 2.82
C ILE A 468 16.50 -6.89 2.12
N SER A 469 16.49 -6.94 0.78
CA SER A 469 17.38 -6.11 -0.03
C SER A 469 16.86 -4.67 0.04
N THR A 470 17.75 -3.68 0.18
CA THR A 470 17.37 -2.25 0.10
C THR A 470 17.11 -1.79 -1.34
N VAL A 471 17.18 -2.71 -2.30
CA VAL A 471 16.92 -2.47 -3.72
C VAL A 471 15.96 -3.57 -4.20
N GLU A 472 14.68 -3.27 -4.32
CA GLU A 472 13.71 -4.13 -4.99
C GLU A 472 13.01 -3.35 -6.11
N SER A 473 13.12 -3.88 -7.33
CA SER A 473 12.28 -3.52 -8.47
C SER A 473 11.54 -4.79 -8.89
N ALA A 474 10.23 -4.88 -8.65
CA ALA A 474 9.39 -5.96 -9.17
C ALA A 474 8.71 -5.54 -10.49
N PRO A 475 8.50 -6.45 -11.45
CA PRO A 475 7.79 -6.14 -12.69
C PRO A 475 6.28 -6.01 -12.47
N ASP A 476 5.68 -5.00 -13.10
CA ASP A 476 4.26 -4.62 -13.02
C ASP A 476 3.34 -5.53 -13.90
N PRO A 477 2.25 -6.13 -13.37
CA PRO A 477 1.30 -6.90 -14.19
C PRO A 477 0.27 -6.00 -14.88
N GLY A 478 0.56 -5.56 -16.11
CA GLY A 478 -0.33 -4.74 -16.94
C GLY A 478 -1.34 -5.53 -17.80
N PHE A 479 -2.57 -5.67 -17.31
CA PHE A 479 -3.88 -6.07 -17.92
C PHE A 479 -4.00 -7.18 -18.98
N SER A 480 -5.01 -8.04 -18.78
CA SER A 480 -6.04 -8.38 -19.79
C SER A 480 -7.29 -9.00 -19.13
N SER A 481 -8.50 -8.75 -19.65
CA SER A 481 -9.64 -9.63 -19.34
C SER A 481 -10.61 -9.77 -20.51
N SER A 482 -11.16 -10.98 -20.65
CA SER A 482 -12.19 -11.38 -21.62
C SER A 482 -13.38 -12.03 -20.91
N SER A 483 -14.59 -11.66 -21.29
CA SER A 483 -15.86 -12.30 -20.87
C SER A 483 -15.96 -13.76 -21.40
N PRO A 484 -16.74 -14.66 -20.76
CA PRO A 484 -16.96 -16.04 -21.21
C PRO A 484 -17.35 -16.21 -22.68
N ASN A 485 -17.87 -15.16 -23.32
CA ASN A 485 -18.31 -15.20 -24.72
C ASN A 485 -17.34 -14.50 -25.70
N GLY A 486 -16.18 -13.99 -25.24
CA GLY A 486 -15.20 -13.29 -26.08
C GLY A 486 -15.61 -11.91 -26.61
N GLU A 487 -16.79 -11.42 -26.25
CA GLU A 487 -17.39 -10.19 -26.83
C GLU A 487 -17.02 -8.90 -26.10
N ALA A 488 -16.44 -8.99 -24.91
CA ALA A 488 -15.98 -7.84 -24.13
C ALA A 488 -14.53 -8.06 -23.70
N THR A 489 -13.67 -7.09 -24.02
CA THR A 489 -12.25 -7.12 -23.71
C THR A 489 -11.85 -5.82 -23.02
N ILE A 490 -11.11 -5.93 -21.92
CA ILE A 490 -10.37 -4.83 -21.31
C ILE A 490 -8.88 -5.05 -21.55
N SER A 491 -8.20 -4.01 -22.02
CA SER A 491 -6.75 -4.00 -22.24
C SER A 491 -6.16 -2.65 -21.84
N GLY A 492 -4.96 -2.64 -21.24
CA GLY A 492 -4.35 -1.43 -20.67
C GLY A 492 -3.01 -1.65 -19.97
N GLY A 493 -2.43 -0.59 -19.43
CA GLY A 493 -1.28 -0.61 -18.53
C GLY A 493 -1.58 0.24 -17.30
N ARG A 494 -1.05 -0.15 -16.12
CA ARG A 494 -1.27 0.53 -14.84
C ARG A 494 0.06 0.74 -14.12
N SER A 495 0.11 1.75 -13.25
CA SER A 495 0.97 1.79 -12.07
C SER A 495 0.10 1.61 -10.81
N VAL A 496 0.50 0.72 -9.89
CA VAL A 496 -0.30 0.35 -8.71
C VAL A 496 0.05 1.25 -7.51
N GLY A 497 -0.95 1.74 -6.75
CA GLY A 497 -0.77 2.48 -5.51
C GLY A 497 -1.82 2.19 -4.42
N SER A 498 -1.59 2.65 -3.20
CA SER A 498 -2.60 2.77 -2.12
C SER A 498 -2.16 3.95 -1.26
N ASP A 499 -3.10 4.77 -0.78
CA ASP A 499 -2.75 5.99 -0.06
C ASP A 499 -2.70 5.77 1.47
N TYR A 500 -1.72 6.38 2.13
CA TYR A 500 -1.58 6.38 3.57
C TYR A 500 -0.81 7.61 4.04
N ALA A 501 -1.24 8.20 5.16
CA ALA A 501 -0.42 9.13 5.92
C ALA A 501 0.48 8.36 6.89
N LEU A 502 1.74 8.75 6.99
CA LEU A 502 2.71 8.20 7.94
C LEU A 502 3.15 9.27 8.94
N ALA A 503 2.88 9.01 10.22
CA ALA A 503 3.41 9.80 11.32
C ALA A 503 4.46 8.97 12.06
N ILE A 504 5.66 9.52 12.26
CA ILE A 504 6.70 8.87 13.06
C ILE A 504 6.99 9.74 14.26
N THR A 505 6.51 9.29 15.42
CA THR A 505 6.70 9.98 16.69
C THR A 505 7.79 9.33 17.50
N ARG A 506 8.83 10.09 17.84
CA ARG A 506 9.81 9.69 18.84
C ARG A 506 9.24 9.96 20.25
N ARG A 507 9.02 8.93 21.05
CA ARG A 507 8.78 9.04 22.48
C ARG A 507 10.05 8.63 23.24
N ILE A 508 10.59 9.56 24.01
CA ILE A 508 11.69 9.24 24.92
C ILE A 508 11.02 8.95 26.26
N PRO A 509 10.97 7.69 26.77
CA PRO A 509 10.67 7.49 28.18
C PRO A 509 11.76 8.16 29.00
N ALA A 510 11.48 8.56 30.25
CA ALA A 510 12.37 9.27 31.17
C ALA A 510 13.87 9.10 30.85
N PRO A 511 14.63 10.22 30.76
CA PRO A 511 15.90 10.33 30.05
C PRO A 511 16.80 9.10 30.29
N PRO A 512 17.30 8.42 29.25
CA PRO A 512 18.23 7.31 29.45
C PRO A 512 19.40 7.84 30.28
N PRO A 513 19.82 7.13 31.35
CA PRO A 513 20.94 7.57 32.17
C PRO A 513 22.17 7.73 31.28
N SER A 514 23.02 8.72 31.57
CA SER A 514 24.36 8.79 30.96
C SER A 514 25.06 7.46 31.22
N VAL A 515 25.38 6.73 30.16
CA VAL A 515 26.08 5.45 30.24
C VAL A 515 27.58 5.66 30.24
N GLU A 516 28.03 6.80 29.72
CA GLU A 516 29.42 7.21 29.76
C GLU A 516 29.76 7.96 31.07
N PRO A 517 30.92 7.68 31.69
CA PRO A 517 31.39 8.41 32.85
C PRO A 517 31.87 9.82 32.47
N LEU A 518 31.63 10.77 33.37
CA LEU A 518 32.28 12.08 33.37
C LEU A 518 33.49 12.04 34.29
N TYR A 519 34.63 12.56 33.83
CA TYR A 519 35.80 12.82 34.65
C TYR A 519 35.93 14.33 34.87
N VAL A 520 36.19 14.71 36.11
CA VAL A 520 36.23 16.11 36.51
C VAL A 520 37.45 16.34 37.38
N ASP A 521 38.19 17.38 37.02
CA ASP A 521 39.17 17.98 37.89
C ASP A 521 38.52 19.09 38.73
N TYR A 522 38.70 19.03 40.05
CA TYR A 522 38.30 20.10 40.99
C TYR A 522 39.55 20.80 41.59
N GLY A 523 40.64 20.85 40.84
CA GLY A 523 41.91 21.46 41.22
C GLY A 523 42.51 20.80 42.46
N ALA A 524 42.75 21.62 43.49
CA ALA A 524 43.26 21.16 44.78
C ALA A 524 42.37 20.11 45.49
N TYR A 525 41.11 19.91 45.06
CA TYR A 525 40.22 18.87 45.56
C TYR A 525 40.33 17.53 44.80
N GLY A 526 41.18 17.48 43.78
CA GLY A 526 41.63 16.28 43.09
C GLY A 526 40.81 15.89 41.86
N LEU A 527 41.13 14.71 41.33
CA LEU A 527 40.49 14.10 40.17
C LEU A 527 39.33 13.17 40.58
N TRP A 528 38.17 13.40 39.98
CA TRP A 528 36.92 12.70 40.28
C TRP A 528 36.30 12.07 39.04
N ARG A 529 35.47 11.06 39.28
CA ARG A 529 34.62 10.41 38.31
C ARG A 529 33.18 10.49 38.75
N TRP A 530 32.26 10.67 37.81
CA TRP A 530 30.82 10.61 38.03
C TRP A 530 30.16 9.65 37.04
N THR A 531 29.27 8.80 37.54
CA THR A 531 28.31 8.06 36.71
C THR A 531 26.91 8.25 37.25
N GLU A 532 25.92 8.11 36.38
CA GLU A 532 24.52 8.25 36.80
C GLU A 532 24.12 7.16 37.82
N ALA A 533 24.61 5.94 37.64
CA ALA A 533 24.29 4.81 38.51
C ALA A 533 25.09 4.81 39.82
N GLY A 534 26.35 5.27 39.79
CA GLY A 534 27.29 5.17 40.91
C GLY A 534 27.52 6.47 41.68
N GLY A 535 27.12 7.62 41.12
CA GLY A 535 27.43 8.92 41.70
C GLY A 535 28.91 9.29 41.58
N TRP A 536 29.37 10.16 42.47
CA TRP A 536 30.74 10.68 42.50
C TRP A 536 31.69 9.73 43.23
N SER A 537 32.86 9.48 42.64
CA SER A 537 33.98 8.80 43.28
C SER A 537 35.30 9.53 42.99
N GLN A 538 36.10 9.75 44.02
CA GLN A 538 37.42 10.35 43.85
C GLN A 538 38.39 9.29 43.31
N ILE A 539 39.10 9.61 42.23
CA ILE A 539 40.16 8.75 41.69
C ILE A 539 41.43 8.94 42.51
N ASN A 540 41.84 10.19 42.73
CA ASN A 540 42.91 10.57 43.65
C ASN A 540 42.82 12.07 44.03
N ALA A 541 43.69 12.50 44.94
CA ALA A 541 43.73 13.87 45.44
C ALA A 541 44.70 14.80 44.67
N ALA A 542 45.25 14.35 43.54
CA ALA A 542 46.19 15.15 42.75
C ALA A 542 45.42 16.07 41.80
N ASP A 543 46.00 17.24 41.54
CA ASP A 543 45.51 18.33 40.68
C ASP A 543 46.09 18.16 39.26
N PRO A 544 45.33 17.58 38.30
CA PRO A 544 45.75 17.45 36.91
C PRO A 544 45.69 18.78 36.15
N GLN A 545 46.55 18.95 35.14
CA GLN A 545 46.50 20.13 34.27
C GLN A 545 45.62 19.89 33.03
N ASP A 546 45.51 18.64 32.58
CA ASP A 546 44.66 18.28 31.44
C ASP A 546 44.10 16.85 31.55
N LEU A 547 42.98 16.60 30.88
CA LEU A 547 42.25 15.31 30.88
C LEU A 547 41.78 14.93 29.48
N ALA A 548 41.98 13.67 29.10
CA ALA A 548 41.49 13.14 27.82
C ALA A 548 40.96 11.71 27.96
N VAL A 549 39.78 11.42 27.43
CA VAL A 549 39.17 10.08 27.50
C VAL A 549 39.27 9.39 26.14
N ALA A 550 39.99 8.28 26.08
CA ALA A 550 40.15 7.52 24.86
C ALA A 550 38.89 6.73 24.47
N ALA A 551 38.83 6.32 23.20
CA ALA A 551 37.76 5.50 22.66
C ALA A 551 37.56 4.17 23.40
N ASP A 552 38.57 3.65 24.11
CA ASP A 552 38.47 2.43 24.93
C ASP A 552 37.95 2.67 26.36
N GLY A 553 37.61 3.93 26.69
CA GLY A 553 37.13 4.36 28.01
C GLY A 553 38.24 4.69 29.01
N SER A 554 39.51 4.56 28.64
CA SER A 554 40.64 4.92 29.51
C SER A 554 40.82 6.42 29.61
N LEU A 555 41.14 6.90 30.81
CA LEU A 555 41.43 8.30 31.08
C LEU A 555 42.95 8.53 30.99
N PHE A 556 43.36 9.47 30.16
CA PHE A 556 44.70 10.06 30.19
C PHE A 556 44.67 11.34 31.01
N ILE A 557 45.72 11.52 31.80
CA ILE A 557 45.82 12.56 32.81
C ILE A 557 47.22 13.16 32.69
N ASP A 558 47.29 14.47 32.49
CA ASP A 558 48.55 15.19 32.64
C ASP A 558 48.61 15.80 34.04
N TYR A 559 49.67 15.47 34.79
CA TYR A 559 49.96 16.08 36.09
C TYR A 559 51.10 17.10 35.98
N GLY A 560 51.21 17.76 34.83
CA GLY A 560 52.24 18.73 34.51
C GLY A 560 53.66 18.16 34.70
N PRO A 561 54.50 18.75 35.56
CA PRO A 561 55.87 18.27 35.81
C PRO A 561 55.99 16.82 36.31
N TYR A 562 54.88 16.21 36.76
CA TYR A 562 54.83 14.80 37.18
C TYR A 562 54.49 13.83 36.04
N GLY A 563 54.30 14.35 34.83
CA GLY A 563 54.19 13.64 33.57
C GLY A 563 52.80 13.17 33.21
N LEU A 564 52.73 12.39 32.13
CA LEU A 564 51.53 11.77 31.58
C LEU A 564 51.19 10.43 32.24
N TRP A 565 49.93 10.24 32.61
CA TRP A 565 49.40 9.05 33.27
C TRP A 565 48.17 8.50 32.52
N ARG A 566 47.90 7.21 32.71
CA ARG A 566 46.71 6.52 32.20
C ARG A 566 46.01 5.80 33.34
N TRP A 567 44.70 5.95 33.41
CA TRP A 567 43.82 5.30 34.37
C TRP A 567 42.74 4.47 33.65
N SER A 568 42.42 3.31 34.21
CA SER A 568 41.22 2.53 33.87
C SER A 568 40.76 1.78 35.11
N GLU A 569 39.49 1.38 35.15
CA GLU A 569 38.94 0.64 36.30
C GLU A 569 39.71 -0.66 36.59
N SER A 570 40.14 -1.37 35.54
CA SER A 570 40.82 -2.66 35.68
C SER A 570 42.31 -2.54 36.01
N ALA A 571 42.99 -1.51 35.52
CA ALA A 571 44.45 -1.39 35.61
C ALA A 571 44.95 -0.41 36.69
N GLY A 572 44.05 0.42 37.25
CA GLY A 572 44.40 1.53 38.12
C GLY A 572 45.17 2.63 37.38
N ILE A 573 45.80 3.53 38.14
CA ILE A 573 46.62 4.62 37.60
C ILE A 573 48.05 4.13 37.30
N ARG A 574 48.57 4.49 36.12
CA ARG A 574 49.93 4.11 35.69
C ARG A 574 50.58 5.26 34.93
N GLN A 575 51.83 5.56 35.23
CA GLN A 575 52.60 6.56 34.50
C GLN A 575 52.93 6.04 33.10
N VAL A 576 52.63 6.83 32.09
CA VAL A 576 52.99 6.55 30.69
C VAL A 576 54.40 7.06 30.43
N ASN A 577 54.71 8.29 30.86
CA ASN A 577 56.05 8.87 30.83
C ASN A 577 56.14 10.04 31.85
N ALA A 578 57.35 10.57 32.03
CA ALA A 578 57.62 11.68 32.95
C ALA A 578 57.64 13.06 32.27
N ALA A 579 57.25 13.15 31.00
CA ALA A 579 57.23 14.40 30.26
C ALA A 579 55.91 15.14 30.50
N ASP A 580 56.01 16.44 30.72
CA ASP A 580 54.93 17.39 30.94
C ASP A 580 54.29 17.75 29.59
N ALA A 581 53.07 17.26 29.34
CA ALA A 581 52.36 17.51 28.09
C ALA A 581 51.57 18.81 28.21
N GLN A 582 51.70 19.71 27.23
CA GLN A 582 51.00 21.00 27.25
C GLN A 582 49.54 20.88 26.79
N ALA A 583 49.25 19.89 25.94
CA ALA A 583 47.90 19.54 25.52
C ALA A 583 47.84 18.07 25.08
N MET A 584 46.64 17.48 25.13
CA MET A 584 46.39 16.15 24.58
C MET A 584 44.98 15.97 24.03
N THR A 585 44.83 15.09 23.04
CA THR A 585 43.51 14.72 22.49
C THR A 585 43.46 13.24 22.10
N PRO A 586 42.36 12.52 22.39
CA PRO A 586 42.24 11.09 22.08
C PRO A 586 41.95 10.86 20.59
N GLY A 587 42.67 9.91 19.99
CA GLY A 587 42.40 9.42 18.63
C GLY A 587 41.38 8.27 18.59
N ALA A 588 40.75 8.06 17.43
CA ALA A 588 39.70 7.06 17.23
C ALA A 588 40.15 5.61 17.45
N ASP A 589 41.43 5.30 17.24
CA ASP A 589 41.99 3.95 17.38
C ASP A 589 42.60 3.67 18.77
N GLY A 590 42.21 4.47 19.78
CA GLY A 590 42.77 4.38 21.13
C GLY A 590 44.17 4.97 21.27
N SER A 591 44.64 5.71 20.25
CA SER A 591 45.83 6.54 20.35
C SER A 591 45.60 7.81 21.16
N LEU A 592 46.69 8.45 21.58
CA LEU A 592 46.67 9.79 22.16
C LEU A 592 47.62 10.67 21.37
N PHE A 593 47.16 11.83 20.93
CA PHE A 593 48.01 12.87 20.36
C PHE A 593 48.39 13.85 21.46
N LEU A 594 49.67 14.22 21.49
CA LEU A 594 50.24 15.03 22.56
C LEU A 594 51.07 16.15 21.98
N ASP A 595 51.00 17.27 22.66
CA ASP A 595 51.93 18.36 22.48
C ASP A 595 52.91 18.42 23.66
N TYR A 596 54.20 18.47 23.33
CA TYR A 596 55.30 18.69 24.28
C TYR A 596 55.97 20.05 24.05
N GLY A 597 55.20 21.04 23.60
CA GLY A 597 55.60 22.40 23.27
C GLY A 597 56.74 22.43 22.26
N PRO A 598 57.91 22.99 22.62
CA PRO A 598 59.06 23.08 21.72
C PRO A 598 59.66 21.72 21.31
N TYR A 599 59.22 20.61 21.93
CA TYR A 599 59.62 19.25 21.55
C TYR A 599 58.68 18.61 20.52
N GLY A 600 57.63 19.32 20.11
CA GLY A 600 56.79 19.05 18.96
C GLY A 600 55.55 18.20 19.24
N LEU A 601 54.91 17.76 18.16
CA LEU A 601 53.70 16.92 18.16
C LEU A 601 54.05 15.43 18.17
N TRP A 602 53.41 14.68 19.07
CA TRP A 602 53.64 13.26 19.30
C TRP A 602 52.35 12.46 19.24
N ARG A 603 52.50 11.16 19.02
CA ARG A 603 51.43 10.17 19.08
C ARG A 603 51.85 9.00 19.94
N TRP A 604 51.02 8.67 20.91
CA TRP A 604 51.15 7.47 21.73
C TRP A 604 50.17 6.39 21.27
N THR A 605 50.61 5.13 21.29
CA THR A 605 49.73 3.96 21.24
C THR A 605 50.18 2.93 22.26
N ALA A 606 49.26 2.09 22.74
CA ALA A 606 49.62 1.00 23.65
C ALA A 606 50.63 0.02 23.03
N ALA A 607 50.61 -0.16 21.70
CA ALA A 607 51.47 -1.10 20.99
C ALA A 607 52.87 -0.54 20.69
N ALA A 608 52.98 0.72 20.29
CA ALA A 608 54.24 1.32 19.82
C ALA A 608 54.87 2.32 20.80
N GLY A 609 54.16 2.69 21.88
CA GLY A 609 54.59 3.78 22.76
C GLY A 609 54.51 5.14 22.05
N LEU A 610 55.36 6.08 22.50
CA LEU A 610 55.46 7.43 21.93
C LEU A 610 56.26 7.45 20.63
N ALA A 611 55.71 8.09 19.61
CA ALA A 611 56.38 8.42 18.36
C ALA A 611 56.16 9.88 18.00
N ARG A 612 57.22 10.61 17.65
CA ARG A 612 57.15 12.01 17.24
C ARG A 612 56.60 12.11 15.82
N ILE A 613 55.55 12.91 15.61
CA ILE A 613 54.99 13.23 14.30
C ILE A 613 55.75 14.39 13.66
N ASN A 614 55.99 15.46 14.40
CA ASN A 614 56.62 16.68 13.92
C ASN A 614 57.42 17.36 15.05
N GLU A 615 58.44 18.14 14.70
CA GLU A 615 59.25 18.94 15.63
C GLU A 615 58.63 20.30 15.95
N SER A 616 57.67 20.77 15.15
CA SER A 616 56.99 22.04 15.39
C SER A 616 56.03 21.94 16.57
N ASP A 617 55.99 23.02 17.35
CA ASP A 617 55.12 23.27 18.50
C ASP A 617 53.69 23.62 18.03
N PRO A 618 52.71 22.72 18.17
CA PRO A 618 51.31 23.01 17.86
C PRO A 618 50.68 23.92 18.93
N GLN A 619 49.82 24.85 18.50
CA GLN A 619 49.08 25.72 19.44
C GLN A 619 47.69 25.16 19.79
N GLY A 620 47.18 24.22 18.98
CA GLY A 620 45.92 23.52 19.24
C GLY A 620 45.72 22.37 18.25
N PHE A 621 44.93 21.37 18.64
CA PHE A 621 44.62 20.25 17.76
C PHE A 621 43.34 19.51 18.16
N ALA A 622 42.68 18.92 17.16
CA ALA A 622 41.45 18.15 17.32
C ALA A 622 41.53 16.85 16.51
N ALA A 623 41.27 15.71 17.16
CA ALA A 623 41.22 14.42 16.49
C ALA A 623 39.82 14.13 15.95
N GLY A 624 39.75 13.73 14.68
CA GLY A 624 38.53 13.33 14.02
C GLY A 624 38.21 11.83 14.19
N PRO A 625 36.96 11.45 13.92
CA PRO A 625 36.47 10.10 14.18
C PRO A 625 37.05 9.05 13.25
N SER A 626 37.65 9.41 12.09
CA SER A 626 38.24 8.43 11.15
C SER A 626 39.77 8.32 11.25
N GLY A 627 40.36 8.85 12.33
CA GLY A 627 41.81 8.76 12.61
C GLY A 627 42.64 9.91 12.04
N GLU A 628 41.98 10.93 11.49
CA GLU A 628 42.60 12.22 11.16
C GLU A 628 42.86 13.07 12.41
N LEU A 629 43.90 13.89 12.34
CA LEU A 629 44.22 14.92 13.33
C LEU A 629 44.29 16.27 12.61
N TYR A 630 43.59 17.26 13.12
CA TYR A 630 43.70 18.65 12.69
C TYR A 630 44.59 19.40 13.66
N VAL A 631 45.57 20.13 13.15
CA VAL A 631 46.63 20.74 13.94
C VAL A 631 46.80 22.18 13.52
N ASP A 632 46.76 23.07 14.49
CA ASP A 632 47.16 24.44 14.35
C ASP A 632 48.63 24.62 14.74
N TYR A 633 49.39 25.29 13.86
CA TYR A 633 50.76 25.70 14.09
C TYR A 633 50.87 27.25 14.15
N GLY A 634 49.84 27.90 14.68
CA GLY A 634 49.70 29.35 14.80
C GLY A 634 49.87 30.07 13.46
N PRO A 635 50.87 30.96 13.33
CA PRO A 635 51.10 31.72 12.09
C PRO A 635 51.48 30.84 10.88
N TYR A 636 51.79 29.55 11.09
CA TYR A 636 52.04 28.58 10.01
C TYR A 636 50.76 27.88 9.52
N GLY A 637 49.61 28.20 10.13
CA GLY A 637 48.26 27.88 9.71
C GLY A 637 47.77 26.50 10.14
N LEU A 638 46.57 26.14 9.64
CA LEU A 638 45.89 24.87 9.90
C LEU A 638 46.36 23.73 8.99
N TRP A 639 46.63 22.57 9.57
CA TRP A 639 47.08 21.34 8.92
C TRP A 639 46.19 20.15 9.27
N SER A 640 46.17 19.13 8.41
CA SER A 640 45.66 17.79 8.71
C SER A 640 46.79 16.78 8.71
N TRP A 641 46.64 15.73 9.51
CA TRP A 641 47.53 14.58 9.54
C TRP A 641 46.71 13.29 9.53
N THR A 642 47.18 12.29 8.77
CA THR A 642 46.80 10.90 8.95
C THR A 642 48.05 10.03 8.88
N ALA A 643 48.00 8.83 9.47
CA ALA A 643 49.12 7.89 9.40
C ALA A 643 49.53 7.54 7.96
N SER A 644 48.57 7.56 7.01
CA SER A 644 48.81 7.23 5.61
C SER A 644 49.30 8.41 4.77
N SER A 645 48.89 9.64 5.11
CA SER A 645 49.09 10.82 4.25
C SER A 645 50.10 11.82 4.79
N GLY A 646 50.53 11.67 6.05
CA GLY A 646 51.38 12.63 6.74
C GLY A 646 50.70 13.99 6.94
N LEU A 647 51.49 15.00 7.33
CA LEU A 647 51.02 16.37 7.50
C LEU A 647 50.74 17.04 6.15
N ARG A 648 49.58 17.69 6.03
CA ARG A 648 49.16 18.47 4.86
C ARG A 648 48.51 19.77 5.32
N ARG A 649 49.00 20.89 4.80
CA ARG A 649 48.42 22.20 5.10
C ARG A 649 47.03 22.32 4.48
N ILE A 650 46.03 22.67 5.28
CA ILE A 650 44.67 22.97 4.81
C ILE A 650 44.62 24.42 4.34
N ASN A 651 45.09 25.36 5.16
CA ASN A 651 45.20 26.77 4.79
C ASN A 651 46.29 27.49 5.60
N ALA A 652 46.40 28.81 5.40
CA ALA A 652 47.40 29.65 6.05
C ALA A 652 46.89 30.45 7.25
N SER A 653 45.63 30.25 7.63
CA SER A 653 45.00 30.97 8.74
C SER A 653 45.29 30.28 10.06
N ASP A 654 45.39 31.07 11.11
CA ASP A 654 45.69 30.72 12.50
C ASP A 654 44.37 30.57 13.29
N PRO A 655 43.88 29.34 13.56
CA PRO A 655 42.72 29.08 14.40
C PRO A 655 42.95 29.36 15.88
N GLU A 656 41.95 29.90 16.56
CA GLU A 656 41.95 30.04 18.02
C GLU A 656 41.30 28.82 18.72
N GLY A 657 40.44 28.08 18.01
CA GLY A 657 39.77 26.88 18.53
C GLY A 657 39.30 25.92 17.45
N MET A 658 39.25 24.62 17.76
CA MET A 658 38.81 23.58 16.84
C MET A 658 38.04 22.45 17.51
N ALA A 659 37.04 21.90 16.82
CA ALA A 659 36.37 20.68 17.20
C ALA A 659 36.08 19.81 15.97
N ALA A 660 36.38 18.51 16.04
CA ALA A 660 36.08 17.58 14.97
C ALA A 660 34.79 16.82 15.27
N GLY A 661 33.87 16.83 14.30
CA GLY A 661 32.58 16.14 14.36
C GLY A 661 32.50 14.91 13.45
N PRO A 662 31.34 14.23 13.44
CA PRO A 662 31.10 13.08 12.56
C PRO A 662 31.19 13.45 11.07
N GLY A 663 31.45 12.43 10.24
CA GLY A 663 31.52 12.59 8.78
C GLY A 663 32.71 13.40 8.27
N GLY A 664 33.75 13.60 9.11
CA GLY A 664 34.94 14.39 8.74
C GLY A 664 34.66 15.91 8.72
N THR A 665 33.66 16.37 9.46
CA THR A 665 33.37 17.80 9.63
C THR A 665 34.33 18.40 10.66
N LEU A 666 35.02 19.46 10.29
CA LEU A 666 35.84 20.27 11.19
C LEU A 666 35.15 21.60 11.46
N PHE A 667 34.96 21.92 12.73
CA PHE A 667 34.55 23.22 13.21
C PHE A 667 35.79 24.00 13.62
N VAL A 668 35.92 25.22 13.12
CA VAL A 668 37.10 26.06 13.35
C VAL A 668 36.68 27.46 13.72
N ASP A 669 37.17 27.91 14.85
CA ASP A 669 37.15 29.30 15.23
C ASP A 669 38.43 29.99 14.75
N TYR A 670 38.27 31.07 13.98
CA TYR A 670 39.35 31.96 13.55
C TYR A 670 39.27 33.31 14.29
N GLY A 671 38.85 33.28 15.55
CA GLY A 671 38.74 34.43 16.44
C GLY A 671 37.83 35.51 15.85
N PRO A 672 38.33 36.75 15.66
CA PRO A 672 37.57 37.85 15.05
C PRO A 672 37.03 37.57 13.64
N TYR A 673 37.55 36.56 12.93
CA TYR A 673 37.06 36.13 11.62
C TYR A 673 35.90 35.14 11.69
N GLY A 674 35.48 34.77 12.90
CA GLY A 674 34.29 34.01 13.23
C GLY A 674 34.45 32.50 13.15
N LEU A 675 33.31 31.82 13.31
CA LEU A 675 33.19 30.36 13.33
C LEU A 675 32.88 29.79 11.94
N TRP A 676 33.62 28.74 11.55
CA TRP A 676 33.58 28.11 10.24
C TRP A 676 33.41 26.60 10.34
N THR A 677 32.86 26.01 9.27
CA THR A 677 32.86 24.57 9.03
C THR A 677 33.73 24.25 7.83
N TRP A 678 34.36 23.08 7.86
CA TRP A 678 35.13 22.54 6.76
C TRP A 678 34.89 21.04 6.60
N THR A 679 34.80 20.59 5.36
CA THR A 679 34.90 19.16 5.01
C THR A 679 35.78 19.01 3.78
N THR A 680 36.41 17.86 3.61
CA THR A 680 37.21 17.55 2.41
C THR A 680 36.38 17.69 1.11
N ALA A 681 35.09 17.32 1.15
CA ALA A 681 34.22 17.35 -0.02
C ALA A 681 33.57 18.72 -0.27
N GLY A 682 33.17 19.42 0.80
CA GLY A 682 32.40 20.67 0.72
C GLY A 682 33.23 21.95 0.83
N GLY A 683 34.49 21.87 1.26
CA GLY A 683 35.33 23.04 1.50
C GLY A 683 34.86 23.85 2.72
N TRP A 684 35.23 25.14 2.74
CA TRP A 684 34.97 26.06 3.86
C TRP A 684 33.61 26.76 3.75
N SER A 685 32.92 26.89 4.88
CA SER A 685 31.72 27.70 5.03
C SER A 685 31.73 28.46 6.35
N ARG A 686 31.55 29.78 6.32
CA ARG A 686 31.40 30.57 7.56
C ARG A 686 29.99 30.33 8.10
N ILE A 687 29.88 29.86 9.34
CA ILE A 687 28.58 29.63 9.98
C ILE A 687 28.20 30.74 10.95
N HIS A 688 29.17 31.46 11.54
CA HIS A 688 28.87 32.61 12.38
C HIS A 688 29.95 33.70 12.33
N ALA A 689 29.57 34.93 12.66
CA ALA A 689 30.48 36.07 12.64
C ALA A 689 31.23 36.29 13.96
N ALA A 690 30.64 35.89 15.08
CA ALA A 690 31.23 36.03 16.40
C ALA A 690 32.35 35.02 16.64
N ASP A 691 33.18 35.39 17.61
CA ASP A 691 34.37 34.73 18.16
C ASP A 691 33.95 33.86 19.37
N PRO A 692 33.84 32.52 19.21
CA PRO A 692 33.62 31.58 20.29
C PRO A 692 34.80 31.49 21.27
N GLN A 693 34.51 31.19 22.53
CA GLN A 693 35.51 30.91 23.56
C GLN A 693 35.70 29.40 23.79
N GLY A 694 34.76 28.58 23.31
CA GLY A 694 34.80 27.12 23.44
C GLY A 694 33.90 26.41 22.42
N LEU A 695 34.38 25.26 21.94
CA LEU A 695 33.70 24.43 20.94
C LEU A 695 33.67 22.97 21.38
N ALA A 696 32.51 22.32 21.27
CA ALA A 696 32.39 20.87 21.48
C ALA A 696 31.43 20.24 20.47
N ALA A 697 31.93 19.31 19.66
CA ALA A 697 31.14 18.61 18.66
C ALA A 697 30.44 17.38 19.25
N GLY A 698 29.17 17.18 18.91
CA GLY A 698 28.36 16.04 19.33
C GLY A 698 28.26 14.92 18.29
N PRO A 699 27.86 13.71 18.72
CA PRO A 699 27.76 12.52 17.85
C PRO A 699 26.74 12.66 16.71
N GLY A 700 25.73 13.53 16.87
CA GLY A 700 24.70 13.80 15.87
C GLY A 700 25.08 14.85 14.81
N GLY A 701 26.30 15.42 14.89
CA GLY A 701 26.72 16.53 14.03
C GLY A 701 26.33 17.92 14.56
N ASP A 702 25.72 17.97 15.75
CA ASP A 702 25.51 19.21 16.49
C ASP A 702 26.84 19.77 16.99
N LEU A 703 26.94 21.09 17.07
CA LEU A 703 28.05 21.80 17.69
C LEU A 703 27.51 22.58 18.90
N TYR A 704 28.17 22.46 20.04
CA TYR A 704 27.94 23.30 21.21
C TYR A 704 29.01 24.37 21.27
N ILE A 705 28.56 25.61 21.44
CA ILE A 705 29.38 26.81 21.30
C ILE A 705 29.23 27.65 22.55
N ASP A 706 30.35 27.94 23.17
CA ASP A 706 30.47 29.02 24.13
C ASP A 706 30.79 30.33 23.39
N PHE A 707 29.89 31.32 23.48
CA PHE A 707 30.12 32.69 22.97
C PHE A 707 30.44 33.67 24.11
N GLY A 708 31.06 33.19 25.18
CA GLY A 708 31.42 33.92 26.39
C GLY A 708 30.19 34.49 27.08
N ALA A 709 30.24 35.79 27.35
CA ALA A 709 29.11 36.55 27.92
C ALA A 709 27.80 36.50 27.10
N SER A 710 27.83 36.01 25.86
CA SER A 710 26.62 35.78 25.04
C SER A 710 25.97 34.40 25.28
N GLY A 711 26.57 33.58 26.14
CA GLY A 711 26.03 32.33 26.64
C GLY A 711 26.44 31.08 25.84
N LEU A 712 25.86 29.96 26.23
CA LEU A 712 25.99 28.64 25.60
C LEU A 712 24.92 28.44 24.51
N TRP A 713 25.36 28.05 23.31
CA TRP A 713 24.54 27.82 22.13
C TRP A 713 24.72 26.42 21.57
N ALA A 714 23.71 25.95 20.85
CA ALA A 714 23.79 24.79 19.97
C ALA A 714 23.61 25.22 18.52
N TRP A 715 24.33 24.57 17.61
CA TRP A 715 24.19 24.74 16.17
C TRP A 715 24.04 23.38 15.49
N SER A 716 23.15 23.31 14.50
CA SER A 716 23.12 22.19 13.55
C SER A 716 22.88 22.71 12.14
N ALA A 717 23.32 21.95 11.14
CA ALA A 717 23.15 22.36 9.74
C ALA A 717 21.67 22.52 9.33
N ALA A 718 20.77 21.74 9.93
CA ALA A 718 19.34 21.81 9.66
C ALA A 718 18.59 22.84 10.52
N GLY A 719 19.00 23.02 11.79
CA GLY A 719 18.28 23.84 12.77
C GLY A 719 18.84 25.25 12.96
N GLY A 720 20.06 25.52 12.49
CA GLY A 720 20.75 26.78 12.77
C GLY A 720 21.13 26.93 14.24
N PHE A 721 21.37 28.17 14.67
CA PHE A 721 21.78 28.51 16.03
C PHE A 721 20.59 28.59 17.00
N ARG A 722 20.78 28.07 18.21
CA ARG A 722 19.84 28.16 19.32
C ARG A 722 20.56 28.40 20.64
N LEU A 723 20.16 29.45 21.35
CA LEU A 723 20.63 29.72 22.71
C LEU A 723 20.11 28.64 23.65
N LEU A 724 21.01 27.96 24.36
CA LEU A 724 20.67 26.98 25.39
C LEU A 724 20.59 27.63 26.77
N ASN A 725 21.56 28.49 27.09
CA ASN A 725 21.65 29.15 28.39
C ASN A 725 22.40 30.49 28.25
N PRO A 726 21.89 31.60 28.80
CA PRO A 726 22.58 32.90 28.75
C PRO A 726 23.84 32.99 29.63
N ALA A 727 24.09 32.03 30.53
CA ALA A 727 25.29 32.00 31.33
C ALA A 727 26.53 31.63 30.50
N ASP A 728 27.65 32.22 30.86
CA ASP A 728 28.99 32.01 30.29
C ASP A 728 29.60 30.70 30.85
N PRO A 729 29.68 29.61 30.06
CA PRO A 729 30.34 28.39 30.50
C PRO A 729 31.87 28.55 30.48
N GLN A 730 32.58 27.79 31.32
CA GLN A 730 34.05 27.78 31.36
C GLN A 730 34.65 26.50 30.74
N GLY A 731 33.80 25.50 30.47
CA GLY A 731 34.21 24.23 29.90
C GLY A 731 33.03 23.44 29.35
N LEU A 732 33.26 22.75 28.23
CA LEU A 732 32.28 21.92 27.54
C LEU A 732 32.87 20.54 27.27
N ALA A 733 32.11 19.49 27.57
CA ALA A 733 32.47 18.11 27.20
C ALA A 733 31.23 17.37 26.71
N VAL A 734 31.31 16.75 25.54
CA VAL A 734 30.19 15.97 24.97
C VAL A 734 30.52 14.49 25.02
N ALA A 735 29.63 13.70 25.61
CA ALA A 735 29.74 12.26 25.68
C ALA A 735 29.22 11.57 24.40
N ALA A 736 29.70 10.36 24.14
CA ALA A 736 29.32 9.55 22.98
C ALA A 736 27.83 9.20 22.94
N ASP A 737 27.16 9.18 24.10
CA ASP A 737 25.73 8.99 24.25
C ASP A 737 24.90 10.28 24.03
N GLY A 738 25.57 11.40 23.69
CA GLY A 738 24.96 12.67 23.31
C GLY A 738 24.70 13.63 24.47
N TRP A 739 25.06 13.27 25.71
CA TRP A 739 24.98 14.21 26.83
C TRP A 739 26.05 15.29 26.73
N LEU A 740 25.64 16.54 26.93
CA LEU A 740 26.55 17.68 27.11
C LEU A 740 26.79 17.88 28.60
N PHE A 741 28.04 17.92 29.01
CA PHE A 741 28.48 18.38 30.31
C PHE A 741 29.03 19.80 30.19
N VAL A 742 28.61 20.65 31.12
CA VAL A 742 28.92 22.07 31.11
C VAL A 742 29.44 22.47 32.48
N ASP A 743 30.58 23.13 32.46
CA ASP A 743 31.14 23.82 33.60
C ASP A 743 30.66 25.28 33.57
N TYR A 744 30.01 25.74 34.64
CA TYR A 744 29.65 27.16 34.84
C TYR A 744 30.49 27.80 35.96
N GLY A 745 31.74 27.35 36.11
CA GLY A 745 32.68 27.79 37.12
C GLY A 745 32.14 27.62 38.54
N PRO A 746 32.08 28.70 39.35
CA PRO A 746 31.54 28.67 40.71
C PRO A 746 30.08 28.22 40.84
N TYR A 747 29.34 28.12 39.73
CA TYR A 747 27.97 27.59 39.68
C TYR A 747 27.91 26.09 39.40
N GLY A 748 29.07 25.44 39.26
CA GLY A 748 29.27 24.02 39.31
C GLY A 748 29.21 23.29 37.97
N ALA A 749 29.27 21.96 38.05
CA ALA A 749 29.11 21.06 36.92
C ALA A 749 27.64 20.74 36.65
N TRP A 750 27.25 20.85 35.38
CA TRP A 750 25.90 20.61 34.89
C TRP A 750 25.94 19.59 33.77
N ARG A 751 24.80 18.93 33.56
CA ARG A 751 24.54 18.16 32.35
C ARG A 751 23.33 18.69 31.64
N TRP A 752 23.31 18.51 30.33
CA TRP A 752 22.24 18.92 29.46
C TRP A 752 22.06 17.94 28.31
N ALA A 753 20.81 17.74 27.93
CA ALA A 753 20.41 17.20 26.65
C ALA A 753 19.08 17.84 26.27
N ASP A 754 18.79 17.92 24.98
CA ASP A 754 17.57 18.58 24.48
C ASP A 754 16.28 18.05 25.12
N PHE A 755 16.27 16.76 25.46
CA PHE A 755 15.11 16.09 26.05
C PHE A 755 15.04 16.19 27.58
N ALA A 756 16.14 16.54 28.26
CA ALA A 756 16.24 16.54 29.72
C ALA A 756 16.38 17.94 30.32
N GLY A 757 16.82 18.92 29.52
CA GLY A 757 17.21 20.24 30.00
C GLY A 757 18.44 20.21 30.90
N PHE A 758 18.73 21.34 31.52
CA PHE A 758 19.88 21.49 32.42
C PHE A 758 19.59 20.86 33.78
N ARG A 759 20.56 20.10 34.29
CA ARG A 759 20.57 19.60 35.67
C ARG A 759 21.96 19.75 36.26
N GLN A 760 22.04 20.43 37.40
CA GLN A 760 23.28 20.51 38.18
C GLN A 760 23.58 19.12 38.75
N ILE A 761 24.80 18.64 38.53
CA ILE A 761 25.28 17.34 39.04
C ILE A 761 26.28 17.51 40.19
N ASN A 762 26.91 18.68 40.32
CA ASN A 762 27.75 19.06 41.44
C ASN A 762 27.85 20.59 41.56
N PRO A 763 27.78 21.18 42.76
CA PRO A 763 27.94 22.63 42.95
C PRO A 763 29.41 23.10 43.02
N GLY A 764 30.40 22.22 43.11
CA GLY A 764 31.81 22.58 43.15
C GLY A 764 32.30 23.10 41.80
N ASP A 765 33.29 24.00 41.84
CA ASP A 765 33.91 24.68 40.69
C ASP A 765 34.91 23.76 39.97
N PRO A 766 34.54 23.16 38.83
CA PRO A 766 35.44 22.36 38.00
C PRO A 766 36.56 23.22 37.41
N GLN A 767 37.70 22.62 37.12
CA GLN A 767 38.76 23.23 36.30
C GLN A 767 38.86 22.58 34.92
N LYS A 768 38.53 21.28 34.83
CA LYS A 768 38.46 20.53 33.57
C LYS A 768 37.34 19.51 33.61
N LEU A 769 36.69 19.32 32.46
CA LEU A 769 35.71 18.26 32.20
C LEU A 769 36.20 17.38 31.05
N ALA A 770 36.09 16.07 31.21
CA ALA A 770 36.35 15.13 30.13
C ALA A 770 35.32 13.99 30.13
N ALA A 771 34.73 13.74 28.96
CA ALA A 771 33.82 12.64 28.72
C ALA A 771 34.30 11.85 27.50
N ARG A 772 33.88 10.59 27.38
CA ARG A 772 34.25 9.76 26.23
C ARG A 772 33.57 10.28 24.96
N PRO A 773 34.32 10.72 23.93
CA PRO A 773 33.73 11.22 22.69
C PRO A 773 33.25 10.06 21.80
N ALA A 774 32.31 10.35 20.88
CA ALA A 774 31.94 9.41 19.83
C ALA A 774 33.00 9.41 18.71
N LEU A 775 33.82 8.37 18.65
CA LEU A 775 34.82 8.15 17.61
C LEU A 775 34.44 6.89 16.81
N ALA A 776 34.78 6.81 15.51
CA ALA A 776 34.34 5.69 14.69
C ALA A 776 34.98 4.38 15.20
N GLY A 777 34.14 3.39 15.56
CA GLY A 777 34.58 2.09 16.08
C GLY A 777 34.11 1.76 17.50
N SER A 778 33.35 2.65 18.16
CA SER A 778 32.67 2.37 19.44
C SER A 778 31.28 1.80 19.26
#